data_AF-A0A6B1GXG0-F1
#
_entry.id   AF-A0A6B1GXG0-F1
#
_cell.length_a   1.000
_cell.length_b   1.000
_cell.length_c   1.000
_cell.angle_alpha   90.00
_cell.angle_beta   90.00
_cell.angle_gamma   90.00
#
_symmetry.space_group_name_H-M   'P 1'
#
loop_
_entity.id
_entity.type
_entity.pdbx_description
1 polymer ?
#
loop_
_entity_poly.entity_id
_entity_poly.type
_entity_poly.pdbx_seq_one_letter_code
_entity_poly.pdbx_strand_id
1 'polypeptide(L)'
;MKGGRWASLASSPLGPSPQALGGLDTAEPEQRDNGPSGNAAVKKASPSKWIGLALALAVAGVVVVGVGIRLLSGGEITAPSGHVLGRLPGGVGPGDLSLLLITLDTTRADRIGAYGFADIETPHMDRLAAEGVLFEQAEAVAPLTLPAHSSIFTGQFPPAHGVRDNGAFYLGDEHVVLAEILRDEGLRTGGFVGAFVLDAKWGIAQGFDHYFDDFDLSDTVRLALNEIERPAGEVTDAALTWLDEAPEARFFSWVHFYDPHSPYEPPEPFAERYRNRPYIGEIAYVDSQVGRLLDWLDQNGRADDTVVIVIGDHGESLGEHGESGHGFFVYEGATRVPFILRAPFDTMRGRRIADVVRAVDVFPTVLDLLAVDAGQAERDSSFEGASIVRLLTGASGPRLPAYAEAVYPRYHYGWSDLAALRVENIKYVAAPRPELYDLAVDPEERNNLYAERPDEADRMASMLQSLESRWADVAQPAAIEEIDPETRARLAALGYLASFGGSTDESVDRALLADPKDRIHLFNLMRDAREASLKGNRPAAVEALERVLLEDPSVIDAWVRLGDEQMRGDDTGAAIESYRRAIELKPDYAHAVINLANAYRRTGAAEEAILGYQEFLRLDPRNAIIHYELARMLVDHGDLEGAEEHLREAAALSPEMGAAVVSQGAVALLRSDLATAAQLFEEALTIQPDVRLAHFNLALLAEQRGDPRTAVDFYRRELDVHPQSYRVQFNLGRLLDSLGDRYGAAEALEQSIEINPEFAVGHFFLAKSLVDRNEQLDRAIELARIGLQLDPGSDMAPMGHYLLADIYTRLGQPEDARRNSPRPAPWNAGVD
;
A
#
# COMPACT_ATOMS: atom_id res chain seq x y z
N MET A 1 -19.05 1.91 55.67
CA MET A 1 -18.20 2.17 56.85
C MET A 1 -16.74 2.00 56.46
N LYS A 2 -15.86 2.88 56.97
CA LYS A 2 -14.44 3.17 56.62
C LYS A 2 -14.24 3.84 55.24
N GLY A 3 -13.99 5.14 55.09
CA GLY A 3 -13.70 6.22 56.04
C GLY A 3 -12.22 6.60 56.09
N GLY A 4 -11.89 7.79 55.56
CA GLY A 4 -10.70 8.60 55.90
C GLY A 4 -9.95 9.14 54.68
N ARG A 5 -9.49 10.40 54.60
CA ARG A 5 -9.49 11.53 55.54
C ARG A 5 -9.05 12.82 54.80
N TRP A 6 -9.59 13.95 55.25
CA TRP A 6 -9.31 15.34 54.88
C TRP A 6 -8.06 15.94 55.59
N ALA A 7 -7.61 17.12 55.13
CA ALA A 7 -6.76 18.20 55.77
C ALA A 7 -5.38 18.42 55.10
N SER A 8 -5.08 19.51 54.37
CA SER A 8 -4.87 20.95 54.71
C SER A 8 -3.58 21.27 55.47
N LEU A 9 -2.71 22.17 54.95
CA LEU A 9 -2.05 23.30 55.66
C LEU A 9 -1.14 24.17 54.74
N ALA A 10 -1.40 25.50 54.80
CA ALA A 10 -0.61 26.74 54.57
C ALA A 10 0.94 26.68 54.35
N SER A 11 1.69 27.62 53.74
CA SER A 11 1.55 29.06 53.37
C SER A 11 2.78 29.53 52.54
N SER A 12 2.62 30.56 51.69
CA SER A 12 3.63 31.28 50.84
C SER A 12 4.61 32.19 51.64
N PRO A 13 5.39 33.15 51.04
CA PRO A 13 6.07 33.30 49.72
C PRO A 13 7.56 33.75 49.87
N LEU A 14 8.31 34.02 48.78
CA LEU A 14 9.36 35.07 48.64
C LEU A 14 9.99 35.05 47.22
N GLY A 15 9.95 36.17 46.47
CA GLY A 15 10.79 36.42 45.26
C GLY A 15 12.09 37.17 45.63
N PRO A 16 12.75 37.98 44.75
CA PRO A 16 12.92 37.93 43.29
C PRO A 16 14.40 38.16 42.79
N SER A 17 14.78 37.66 41.59
CA SER A 17 15.73 38.23 40.56
C SER A 17 17.21 38.62 40.94
N PRO A 18 18.08 39.17 40.04
CA PRO A 18 18.66 38.69 38.75
C PRO A 18 20.21 38.89 38.66
N GLN A 19 20.79 38.79 37.43
CA GLN A 19 22.14 39.24 36.95
C GLN A 19 23.31 38.23 37.07
N ALA A 20 24.34 38.20 36.23
CA ALA A 20 24.74 38.76 34.90
C ALA A 20 26.17 38.19 34.61
N LEU A 21 26.64 38.05 33.36
CA LEU A 21 27.69 38.87 32.68
C LEU A 21 28.43 37.90 31.74
N GLY A 22 28.60 38.18 30.43
CA GLY A 22 29.69 38.97 29.83
C GLY A 22 30.62 38.01 29.06
N GLY A 23 31.22 38.28 27.89
CA GLY A 23 31.31 39.43 26.99
C GLY A 23 32.55 39.27 26.09
N LEU A 24 32.44 39.72 24.83
CA LEU A 24 33.45 40.43 23.98
C LEU A 24 34.74 39.68 23.52
N ASP A 25 35.46 39.99 22.43
CA ASP A 25 35.30 40.73 21.15
C ASP A 25 36.70 40.82 20.46
N THR A 26 36.74 41.13 19.15
CA THR A 26 37.84 41.75 18.34
C THR A 26 39.09 40.91 17.92
N ALA A 27 39.82 41.12 16.80
CA ALA A 27 39.90 42.18 15.76
C ALA A 27 40.75 41.75 14.51
N GLU A 28 40.60 42.52 13.42
CA GLU A 28 41.34 42.66 12.13
C GLU A 28 42.70 43.45 12.25
N PRO A 29 43.56 43.78 11.22
CA PRO A 29 43.24 44.40 9.89
C PRO A 29 44.24 44.24 8.66
N GLU A 30 43.92 45.00 7.59
CA GLU A 30 44.46 45.24 6.20
C GLU A 30 45.93 45.66 5.94
N GLN A 31 46.40 45.58 4.66
CA GLN A 31 47.07 46.70 3.91
C GLN A 31 47.28 46.49 2.37
N ARG A 32 47.37 47.60 1.61
CA ARG A 32 47.51 47.81 0.13
C ARG A 32 48.98 48.06 -0.34
N ASP A 33 49.30 47.98 -1.66
CA ASP A 33 49.60 49.15 -2.59
C ASP A 33 50.35 48.86 -3.95
N ASN A 34 50.02 49.68 -4.98
CA ASN A 34 50.76 50.27 -6.16
C ASN A 34 51.40 49.54 -7.39
N GLY A 35 51.17 50.13 -8.61
CA GLY A 35 51.96 50.01 -9.89
C GLY A 35 53.09 51.06 -10.04
N PRO A 36 53.80 51.36 -11.21
CA PRO A 36 53.26 51.66 -12.57
C PRO A 36 54.17 51.48 -13.86
N SER A 37 53.58 51.71 -15.07
CA SER A 37 54.04 52.38 -16.35
C SER A 37 55.28 52.01 -17.24
N GLY A 38 55.13 52.09 -18.60
CA GLY A 38 56.22 52.32 -19.60
C GLY A 38 55.85 52.10 -21.10
N ASN A 39 56.32 52.93 -22.04
CA ASN A 39 55.72 53.28 -23.36
C ASN A 39 56.46 52.80 -24.65
N ALA A 40 55.69 52.59 -25.74
CA ALA A 40 55.90 52.85 -27.19
C ALA A 40 57.06 52.26 -28.07
N ALA A 41 56.68 51.61 -29.20
CA ALA A 41 57.30 51.79 -30.54
C ALA A 41 56.43 51.27 -31.70
N VAL A 42 56.27 52.08 -32.76
CA VAL A 42 55.51 51.80 -34.01
C VAL A 42 56.45 51.27 -35.10
N LYS A 43 56.07 50.21 -35.83
CA LYS A 43 56.64 49.82 -37.14
C LYS A 43 55.56 49.41 -38.14
N LYS A 44 55.63 49.99 -39.34
CA LYS A 44 54.74 49.81 -40.50
C LYS A 44 54.76 48.39 -41.08
N ALA A 45 53.60 47.93 -41.56
CA ALA A 45 53.36 46.63 -42.17
C ALA A 45 53.81 46.56 -43.65
N SER A 46 54.26 45.37 -44.08
CA SER A 46 54.49 44.99 -45.48
C SER A 46 53.35 44.08 -46.01
N PRO A 47 53.15 43.96 -47.34
CA PRO A 47 51.91 43.42 -47.92
C PRO A 47 51.77 41.89 -47.93
N SER A 48 52.58 41.13 -47.17
CA SER A 48 52.52 39.66 -47.19
C SER A 48 51.51 39.05 -46.20
N LYS A 49 50.89 39.86 -45.33
CA LYS A 49 49.94 39.36 -44.33
C LYS A 49 48.53 39.06 -44.87
N TRP A 50 48.13 39.66 -45.99
CA TRP A 50 46.77 39.48 -46.52
C TRP A 50 46.55 38.12 -47.19
N ILE A 51 47.59 37.52 -47.80
CA ILE A 51 47.48 36.18 -48.39
C ILE A 51 47.46 35.11 -47.29
N GLY A 52 48.29 35.26 -46.25
CA GLY A 52 48.27 34.37 -45.08
C GLY A 52 46.96 34.48 -44.28
N LEU A 53 46.40 35.69 -44.13
CA LEU A 53 45.11 35.90 -43.46
C LEU A 53 43.95 35.39 -44.30
N ALA A 54 43.98 35.54 -45.63
CA ALA A 54 42.95 34.99 -46.52
C ALA A 54 42.99 33.45 -46.56
N LEU A 55 44.17 32.84 -46.52
CA LEU A 55 44.30 31.38 -46.46
C LEU A 55 43.92 30.84 -45.07
N ALA A 56 44.27 31.55 -43.99
CA ALA A 56 43.86 31.21 -42.64
C ALA A 56 42.34 31.40 -42.43
N LEU A 57 41.73 32.42 -43.03
CA LEU A 57 40.27 32.62 -43.02
C LEU A 57 39.54 31.67 -43.96
N ALA A 58 40.16 31.20 -45.04
CA ALA A 58 39.59 30.17 -45.92
C ALA A 58 39.70 28.78 -45.27
N VAL A 59 40.80 28.46 -44.59
CA VAL A 59 40.94 27.22 -43.80
C VAL A 59 40.07 27.29 -42.55
N ALA A 60 40.04 28.40 -41.83
CA ALA A 60 39.10 28.60 -40.72
C ALA A 60 37.64 28.63 -41.21
N GLY A 61 37.37 29.15 -42.41
CA GLY A 61 36.05 29.13 -43.03
C GLY A 61 35.64 27.72 -43.46
N VAL A 62 36.54 26.91 -44.02
CA VAL A 62 36.28 25.49 -44.34
C VAL A 62 36.23 24.62 -43.09
N VAL A 63 36.95 24.96 -42.03
CA VAL A 63 36.85 24.29 -40.72
C VAL A 63 35.59 24.72 -39.97
N VAL A 64 35.17 25.98 -40.02
CA VAL A 64 33.92 26.47 -39.40
C VAL A 64 32.70 26.06 -40.20
N VAL A 65 32.79 25.97 -41.54
CA VAL A 65 31.75 25.37 -42.37
C VAL A 65 31.79 23.84 -42.25
N GLY A 66 32.96 23.21 -42.08
CA GLY A 66 33.08 21.77 -41.85
C GLY A 66 32.62 21.32 -40.48
N VAL A 67 32.89 22.12 -39.44
CA VAL A 67 32.39 21.97 -38.05
C VAL A 67 30.93 22.39 -37.97
N GLY A 68 30.52 23.45 -38.67
CA GLY A 68 29.13 23.87 -38.80
C GLY A 68 28.28 22.84 -39.55
N ILE A 69 28.81 22.22 -40.61
CA ILE A 69 28.15 21.10 -41.30
C ILE A 69 28.16 19.85 -40.41
N ARG A 70 29.23 19.55 -39.65
CA ARG A 70 29.24 18.46 -38.65
C ARG A 70 28.29 18.69 -37.46
N LEU A 71 28.04 19.94 -37.09
CA LEU A 71 27.09 20.34 -36.06
C LEU A 71 25.65 20.41 -36.61
N LEU A 72 25.48 20.58 -37.93
CA LEU A 72 24.18 20.58 -38.62
C LEU A 72 23.78 19.21 -39.18
N SER A 73 24.72 18.29 -39.39
CA SER A 73 24.48 16.88 -39.67
C SER A 73 24.80 16.08 -38.41
N GLY A 74 23.79 15.84 -37.57
CA GLY A 74 23.93 15.01 -36.37
C GLY A 74 24.71 13.73 -36.69
N GLY A 75 25.84 13.55 -36.00
CA GLY A 75 26.65 12.34 -36.15
C GLY A 75 25.84 11.09 -35.80
N GLU A 76 26.26 9.94 -36.33
CA GLU A 76 25.71 8.66 -35.87
C GLU A 76 26.01 8.50 -34.37
N ILE A 77 24.97 8.23 -33.60
CA ILE A 77 25.05 7.94 -32.18
C ILE A 77 25.33 6.45 -32.01
N THR A 78 26.25 6.13 -31.12
CA THR A 78 26.60 4.76 -30.75
C THR A 78 26.25 4.58 -29.28
N ALA A 79 25.54 3.50 -28.97
CA ALA A 79 25.20 3.11 -27.62
C ALA A 79 26.46 2.74 -26.80
N PRO A 80 26.40 2.80 -25.46
CA PRO A 80 27.39 2.23 -24.55
C PRO A 80 27.80 0.79 -24.90
N SER A 81 26.85 -0.05 -25.32
CA SER A 81 27.12 -1.41 -25.83
C SER A 81 27.97 -1.48 -27.11
N GLY A 82 28.23 -0.35 -27.76
CA GLY A 82 28.99 -0.24 -29.01
C GLY A 82 28.15 -0.37 -30.28
N HIS A 83 26.83 -0.53 -30.16
CA HIS A 83 25.92 -0.62 -31.29
C HIS A 83 25.52 0.76 -31.84
N VAL A 84 25.54 0.93 -33.16
CA VAL A 84 25.14 2.19 -33.82
C VAL A 84 23.61 2.32 -33.78
N LEU A 85 23.10 3.34 -33.10
CA LEU A 85 21.67 3.63 -32.96
C LEU A 85 21.11 4.40 -34.16
N GLY A 86 21.96 5.17 -34.86
CA GLY A 86 21.53 6.03 -35.97
C GLY A 86 21.64 7.51 -35.64
N ARG A 87 20.87 8.34 -36.32
CA ARG A 87 20.87 9.80 -36.12
C ARG A 87 19.60 10.25 -35.42
N LEU A 88 19.77 11.22 -34.52
CA LEU A 88 18.69 11.95 -33.87
C LEU A 88 18.19 13.10 -34.77
N PRO A 89 16.99 13.64 -34.51
CA PRO A 89 16.48 14.83 -35.19
C PRO A 89 17.40 16.04 -34.96
N GLY A 90 17.38 16.98 -35.89
CA GLY A 90 18.26 18.15 -35.82
C GLY A 90 18.01 18.99 -34.58
N GLY A 91 19.05 19.20 -33.77
CA GLY A 91 18.95 19.97 -32.53
C GLY A 91 18.75 19.12 -31.26
N VAL A 92 18.60 17.80 -31.40
CA VAL A 92 18.51 16.86 -30.27
C VAL A 92 19.80 16.06 -30.16
N GLY A 93 20.46 16.12 -29.00
CA GLY A 93 21.58 15.27 -28.61
C GLY A 93 21.13 14.09 -27.74
N PRO A 94 21.99 13.07 -27.54
CA PRO A 94 21.67 11.93 -26.66
C PRO A 94 21.32 12.36 -25.22
N GLY A 95 22.04 13.36 -24.71
CA GLY A 95 21.80 13.94 -23.39
C GLY A 95 20.58 14.86 -23.31
N ASP A 96 19.78 14.97 -24.37
CA ASP A 96 18.50 15.70 -24.38
C ASP A 96 17.30 14.73 -24.29
N LEU A 97 17.54 13.42 -24.39
CA LEU A 97 16.47 12.43 -24.45
C LEU A 97 15.74 12.27 -23.10
N SER A 98 14.42 12.13 -23.20
CA SER A 98 13.49 11.74 -22.13
C SER A 98 12.97 10.31 -22.36
N LEU A 99 12.39 9.73 -21.31
CA LEU A 99 11.77 8.41 -21.32
C LEU A 99 10.32 8.50 -20.83
N LEU A 100 9.40 7.97 -21.63
CA LEU A 100 8.03 7.65 -21.22
C LEU A 100 7.87 6.12 -21.28
N LEU A 101 7.78 5.49 -20.11
CA LEU A 101 7.50 4.07 -19.96
C LEU A 101 6.04 3.89 -19.56
N ILE A 102 5.26 3.24 -20.40
CA ILE A 102 3.86 2.89 -20.14
C ILE A 102 3.79 1.37 -19.94
N THR A 103 3.30 0.95 -18.78
CA THR A 103 3.08 -0.47 -18.46
C THR A 103 1.58 -0.76 -18.40
N LEU A 104 1.16 -1.88 -18.96
CA LEU A 104 -0.24 -2.27 -19.07
C LEU A 104 -0.48 -3.55 -18.26
N ASP A 105 -1.31 -3.49 -17.22
CA ASP A 105 -1.67 -4.67 -16.42
C ASP A 105 -2.52 -5.65 -17.26
N THR A 106 -2.26 -6.95 -17.10
CA THR A 106 -2.97 -8.11 -17.69
C THR A 106 -3.24 -8.06 -19.21
N THR A 107 -2.61 -7.16 -19.95
CA THR A 107 -2.95 -6.89 -21.35
C THR A 107 -2.29 -7.92 -22.26
N ARG A 108 -3.10 -8.65 -23.02
CA ARG A 108 -2.58 -9.61 -24.01
C ARG A 108 -2.21 -8.97 -25.33
N ALA A 109 -1.08 -9.39 -25.90
CA ALA A 109 -0.63 -8.93 -27.22
C ALA A 109 -1.67 -9.24 -28.32
N ASP A 110 -2.26 -10.44 -28.28
CA ASP A 110 -3.22 -10.92 -29.30
C ASP A 110 -4.59 -10.24 -29.23
N ARG A 111 -4.76 -9.22 -28.39
CA ARG A 111 -5.99 -8.42 -28.22
C ARG A 111 -5.84 -6.96 -28.63
N ILE A 112 -4.72 -6.60 -29.27
CA ILE A 112 -4.42 -5.25 -29.77
C ILE A 112 -4.43 -5.23 -31.30
N GLY A 113 -4.90 -4.13 -31.91
CA GLY A 113 -5.02 -3.96 -33.36
C GLY A 113 -3.70 -4.15 -34.11
N ALA A 114 -2.62 -3.55 -33.63
CA ALA A 114 -1.26 -3.66 -34.19
C ALA A 114 -0.70 -5.09 -34.23
N TYR A 115 -1.24 -5.98 -33.41
CA TYR A 115 -0.92 -7.41 -33.36
C TYR A 115 -1.84 -8.27 -34.23
N GLY A 116 -2.82 -7.66 -34.89
CA GLY A 116 -3.74 -8.32 -35.82
C GLY A 116 -5.14 -8.60 -35.27
N PHE A 117 -5.46 -8.13 -34.07
CA PHE A 117 -6.81 -8.31 -33.51
C PHE A 117 -7.80 -7.33 -34.13
N ALA A 118 -8.66 -7.81 -35.04
CA ALA A 118 -9.57 -6.96 -35.81
C ALA A 118 -10.80 -6.44 -35.01
N ASP A 119 -11.03 -6.97 -33.82
CA ASP A 119 -12.27 -6.81 -33.07
C ASP A 119 -12.21 -5.72 -31.98
N ILE A 120 -11.15 -4.90 -32.02
CA ILE A 120 -10.89 -3.74 -31.17
C ILE A 120 -10.50 -2.53 -32.02
N GLU A 121 -10.60 -1.32 -31.46
CA GLU A 121 -9.91 -0.14 -31.99
C GLU A 121 -8.88 0.31 -30.97
N THR A 122 -7.60 0.25 -31.35
CA THR A 122 -6.45 0.73 -30.56
C THR A 122 -5.61 1.73 -31.37
N PRO A 123 -6.22 2.82 -31.89
CA PRO A 123 -5.56 3.70 -32.86
C PRO A 123 -4.25 4.32 -32.37
N HIS A 124 -4.07 4.52 -31.06
CA HIS A 124 -2.87 5.18 -30.53
C HIS A 124 -1.70 4.20 -30.43
N MET A 125 -1.92 2.99 -29.92
CA MET A 125 -0.92 1.92 -29.96
C MET A 125 -0.61 1.47 -31.39
N ASP A 126 -1.62 1.45 -32.27
CA ASP A 126 -1.44 1.14 -33.70
C ASP A 126 -0.55 2.19 -34.39
N ARG A 127 -0.77 3.48 -34.10
CA ARG A 127 0.09 4.57 -34.55
C ARG A 127 1.52 4.39 -34.02
N LEU A 128 1.68 4.14 -32.73
CA LEU A 128 2.99 3.97 -32.10
C LEU A 128 3.78 2.82 -32.74
N ALA A 129 3.11 1.69 -33.01
CA ALA A 129 3.70 0.54 -33.69
C ALA A 129 4.09 0.86 -35.15
N ALA A 130 3.27 1.64 -35.87
CA ALA A 130 3.57 2.05 -37.24
C ALA A 130 4.74 3.03 -37.33
N GLU A 131 4.90 3.91 -36.34
CA GLU A 131 5.96 4.91 -36.29
C GLU A 131 7.28 4.34 -35.72
N GLY A 132 7.20 3.38 -34.80
CA GLY A 132 8.32 2.78 -34.10
C GLY A 132 8.59 1.32 -34.47
N VAL A 133 8.74 0.50 -33.44
CA VAL A 133 9.09 -0.92 -33.51
C VAL A 133 8.08 -1.71 -32.69
N LEU A 134 7.48 -2.73 -33.31
CA LEU A 134 6.63 -3.70 -32.64
C LEU A 134 7.36 -5.04 -32.51
N PHE A 135 7.39 -5.59 -31.30
CA PHE A 135 7.88 -6.93 -31.03
C PHE A 135 6.73 -7.93 -31.06
N GLU A 136 6.81 -8.92 -31.93
CA GLU A 136 5.74 -9.90 -32.11
C GLU A 136 5.70 -10.94 -30.97
N GLN A 137 6.83 -11.11 -30.28
CA GLN A 137 7.07 -12.09 -29.23
C GLN A 137 7.80 -11.42 -28.06
N ALA A 138 7.06 -10.87 -27.10
CA ALA A 138 7.60 -10.36 -25.86
C ALA A 138 7.08 -11.19 -24.68
N GLU A 139 7.99 -11.60 -23.81
CA GLU A 139 7.73 -12.52 -22.71
C GLU A 139 7.79 -11.80 -21.36
N ALA A 140 6.71 -11.92 -20.60
CA ALA A 140 6.66 -11.63 -19.18
C ALA A 140 7.44 -12.68 -18.39
N VAL A 141 7.93 -12.29 -17.22
CA VAL A 141 8.70 -13.17 -16.32
C VAL A 141 7.83 -13.92 -15.31
N ALA A 142 6.62 -13.43 -15.07
CA ALA A 142 5.67 -13.98 -14.12
C ALA A 142 4.27 -13.48 -14.50
N PRO A 143 3.21 -14.25 -14.28
CA PRO A 143 1.84 -13.81 -14.48
C PRO A 143 1.33 -12.97 -13.28
N LEU A 144 2.18 -12.06 -12.77
CA LEU A 144 1.93 -11.24 -11.57
C LEU A 144 2.62 -9.87 -11.69
N THR A 145 1.90 -8.82 -11.30
CA THR A 145 2.27 -7.41 -11.45
C THR A 145 3.60 -7.03 -10.76
N LEU A 146 3.75 -7.22 -9.45
CA LEU A 146 4.92 -6.73 -8.71
C LEU A 146 6.23 -7.45 -9.11
N PRO A 147 6.27 -8.79 -9.28
CA PRO A 147 7.43 -9.49 -9.82
C PRO A 147 7.81 -9.02 -11.24
N ALA A 148 6.81 -8.84 -12.13
CA ALA A 148 7.05 -8.39 -13.49
C ALA A 148 7.66 -6.98 -13.53
N HIS A 149 7.14 -6.03 -12.76
CA HIS A 149 7.69 -4.68 -12.67
C HIS A 149 9.08 -4.67 -12.05
N SER A 150 9.30 -5.42 -10.96
CA SER A 150 10.62 -5.57 -10.34
C SER A 150 11.66 -6.04 -11.37
N SER A 151 11.29 -6.98 -12.24
CA SER A 151 12.15 -7.44 -13.33
C SER A 151 12.37 -6.40 -14.44
N ILE A 152 11.35 -5.61 -14.81
CA ILE A 152 11.50 -4.49 -15.76
C ILE A 152 12.47 -3.43 -15.23
N PHE A 153 12.37 -3.11 -13.94
CA PHE A 153 13.12 -2.03 -13.31
C PHE A 153 14.54 -2.40 -12.85
N THR A 154 14.82 -3.70 -12.68
CA THR A 154 16.16 -4.19 -12.28
C THR A 154 16.91 -4.89 -13.41
N GLY A 155 16.20 -5.37 -14.45
CA GLY A 155 16.79 -6.24 -15.46
C GLY A 155 17.20 -7.63 -14.91
N GLN A 156 16.62 -8.05 -13.79
CA GLN A 156 16.87 -9.34 -13.12
C GLN A 156 15.61 -10.22 -13.19
N PHE A 157 15.75 -11.55 -13.13
CA PHE A 157 14.58 -12.44 -13.02
C PHE A 157 14.06 -12.52 -11.58
N PRO A 158 12.80 -12.93 -11.35
CA PRO A 158 12.21 -13.01 -10.01
C PRO A 158 13.04 -13.76 -8.96
N PRO A 159 13.67 -14.91 -9.25
CA PRO A 159 14.55 -15.58 -8.29
C PRO A 159 15.83 -14.79 -7.94
N ALA A 160 16.29 -13.88 -8.80
CA ALA A 160 17.50 -13.09 -8.58
C ALA A 160 17.23 -11.83 -7.74
N HIS A 161 16.08 -11.18 -7.92
CA HIS A 161 15.67 -10.02 -7.12
C HIS A 161 14.77 -10.38 -5.93
N GLY A 162 14.45 -11.66 -5.73
CA GLY A 162 13.73 -12.19 -4.58
C GLY A 162 12.21 -11.93 -4.58
N VAL A 163 11.70 -11.00 -5.39
CA VAL A 163 10.27 -10.66 -5.47
C VAL A 163 9.54 -11.60 -6.41
N ARG A 164 8.81 -12.57 -5.87
CA ARG A 164 8.19 -13.67 -6.65
C ARG A 164 6.66 -13.74 -6.55
N ASP A 165 6.05 -12.95 -5.67
CA ASP A 165 4.59 -12.86 -5.55
C ASP A 165 4.14 -11.41 -5.29
N ASN A 166 2.84 -11.15 -5.48
CA ASN A 166 2.22 -9.89 -5.10
C ASN A 166 1.94 -9.86 -3.60
N GLY A 167 2.44 -8.82 -2.95
CA GLY A 167 2.32 -8.66 -1.49
C GLY A 167 3.28 -9.58 -0.74
N ALA A 168 3.79 -9.09 0.40
CA ALA A 168 4.81 -9.70 1.26
C ALA A 168 6.21 -9.89 0.74
N PHE A 169 6.39 -9.82 -0.56
CA PHE A 169 7.69 -9.62 -1.14
C PHE A 169 7.95 -8.12 -1.27
N TYR A 170 9.20 -7.73 -1.06
CA TYR A 170 9.69 -6.36 -1.12
C TYR A 170 10.94 -6.35 -1.98
N LEU A 171 11.07 -5.34 -2.85
CA LEU A 171 12.30 -5.12 -3.60
C LEU A 171 13.29 -4.39 -2.71
N GLY A 172 14.34 -5.09 -2.27
CA GLY A 172 15.35 -4.54 -1.36
C GLY A 172 16.18 -3.39 -1.96
N ASP A 173 16.57 -2.43 -1.11
CA ASP A 173 17.41 -1.28 -1.49
C ASP A 173 18.80 -1.68 -2.03
N GLU A 174 19.22 -2.94 -1.83
CA GLU A 174 20.43 -3.50 -2.47
C GLU A 174 20.31 -3.66 -3.98
N HIS A 175 19.08 -3.68 -4.52
CA HIS A 175 18.81 -3.75 -5.96
C HIS A 175 18.77 -2.35 -6.54
N VAL A 176 19.74 -2.04 -7.41
CA VAL A 176 19.73 -0.78 -8.18
C VAL A 176 18.63 -0.84 -9.22
N VAL A 177 17.74 0.16 -9.22
CA VAL A 177 16.64 0.27 -10.19
C VAL A 177 16.87 1.36 -11.24
N LEU A 178 16.20 1.22 -12.39
CA LEU A 178 16.35 2.11 -13.55
C LEU A 178 16.13 3.57 -13.20
N ALA A 179 15.13 3.86 -12.34
CA ALA A 179 14.80 5.21 -11.94
C ALA A 179 15.96 5.89 -11.20
N GLU A 180 16.71 5.18 -10.35
CA GLU A 180 17.85 5.73 -9.63
C GLU A 180 18.96 6.18 -10.59
N ILE A 181 19.29 5.32 -11.56
CA ILE A 181 20.30 5.63 -12.59
C ILE A 181 19.87 6.86 -13.40
N LEU A 182 18.61 6.91 -13.84
CA LEU A 182 18.12 8.02 -14.66
C LEU A 182 18.01 9.34 -13.88
N ARG A 183 17.66 9.27 -12.59
CA ARG A 183 17.70 10.45 -11.70
C ARG A 183 19.13 10.98 -11.57
N ASP A 184 20.10 10.10 -11.40
CA ASP A 184 21.52 10.48 -11.27
C ASP A 184 22.09 11.06 -12.57
N GLU A 185 21.54 10.69 -13.72
CA GLU A 185 21.78 11.30 -15.05
C GLU A 185 21.01 12.61 -15.30
N GLY A 186 20.31 13.11 -14.28
CA GLY A 186 19.67 14.42 -14.26
C GLY A 186 18.28 14.46 -14.92
N LEU A 187 17.62 13.31 -15.10
CA LEU A 187 16.21 13.28 -15.49
C LEU A 187 15.35 13.51 -14.25
N ARG A 188 14.28 14.31 -14.37
CA ARG A 188 13.21 14.31 -13.37
C ARG A 188 12.50 12.96 -13.41
N THR A 189 12.35 12.27 -12.29
CA THR A 189 11.72 10.94 -12.26
C THR A 189 10.32 11.02 -11.65
N GLY A 190 9.31 10.58 -12.39
CA GLY A 190 7.90 10.56 -11.96
C GLY A 190 7.26 9.19 -12.17
N GLY A 191 6.77 8.56 -11.11
CA GLY A 191 6.04 7.30 -11.16
C GLY A 191 4.54 7.51 -10.86
N PHE A 192 3.67 6.98 -11.71
CA PHE A 192 2.22 7.10 -11.58
C PHE A 192 1.59 5.72 -11.70
N VAL A 193 1.08 5.18 -10.59
CA VAL A 193 0.63 3.79 -10.52
C VAL A 193 -0.89 3.68 -10.33
N GLY A 194 -1.51 2.79 -11.11
CA GLY A 194 -2.91 2.41 -10.97
C GLY A 194 -3.18 1.26 -9.99
N ALA A 195 -2.14 0.57 -9.50
CA ALA A 195 -2.26 -0.66 -8.72
C ALA A 195 -1.59 -0.56 -7.36
N PHE A 196 -2.30 -0.91 -6.28
CA PHE A 196 -1.74 -0.86 -4.91
C PHE A 196 -0.60 -1.86 -4.65
N VAL A 197 -0.53 -2.93 -5.44
CA VAL A 197 0.63 -3.85 -5.42
C VAL A 197 1.93 -3.18 -5.88
N LEU A 198 1.86 -1.98 -6.45
CA LEU A 198 3.00 -1.15 -6.85
C LEU A 198 3.19 0.08 -5.94
N ASP A 199 2.53 0.14 -4.79
CA ASP A 199 2.75 1.21 -3.81
C ASP A 199 4.22 1.25 -3.35
N ALA A 200 4.73 2.44 -3.02
CA ALA A 200 6.12 2.67 -2.64
C ALA A 200 6.60 1.78 -1.49
N LYS A 201 5.70 1.31 -0.61
CA LYS A 201 6.02 0.40 0.48
C LYS A 201 6.65 -0.92 0.05
N TRP A 202 6.53 -1.29 -1.23
CA TRP A 202 7.09 -2.54 -1.79
C TRP A 202 8.49 -2.35 -2.38
N GLY A 203 9.09 -1.17 -2.25
CA GLY A 203 10.47 -0.85 -2.67
C GLY A 203 10.58 -0.39 -4.12
N ILE A 204 9.56 -0.67 -4.94
CA ILE A 204 9.56 -0.37 -6.37
C ILE A 204 9.63 1.15 -6.71
N ALA A 205 9.35 2.03 -5.74
CA ALA A 205 9.44 3.48 -5.90
C ALA A 205 10.86 4.05 -5.76
N GLN A 206 11.87 3.22 -5.47
CA GLN A 206 13.28 3.61 -5.44
C GLN A 206 13.64 4.43 -6.69
N GLY A 207 14.30 5.58 -6.49
CA GLY A 207 14.76 6.44 -7.60
C GLY A 207 13.76 7.46 -8.15
N PHE A 208 12.48 7.40 -7.78
CA PHE A 208 11.48 8.39 -8.21
C PHE A 208 11.47 9.65 -7.33
N ASP A 209 11.58 10.84 -7.94
CA ASP A 209 11.46 12.14 -7.25
C ASP A 209 10.00 12.45 -6.87
N HIS A 210 9.08 12.00 -7.72
CA HIS A 210 7.63 12.06 -7.51
C HIS A 210 7.04 10.68 -7.72
N TYR A 211 6.20 10.23 -6.78
CA TYR A 211 5.52 8.95 -6.86
C TYR A 211 4.05 9.14 -6.44
N PHE A 212 3.12 8.75 -7.32
CA PHE A 212 1.68 8.92 -7.13
C PHE A 212 1.05 7.57 -6.78
N ASP A 213 0.95 7.31 -5.48
CA ASP A 213 0.43 6.08 -4.85
C ASP A 213 -0.50 6.37 -3.65
N ASP A 214 -1.14 7.54 -3.65
CA ASP A 214 -2.10 7.98 -2.63
C ASP A 214 -3.45 7.25 -2.74
N PHE A 215 -3.45 5.94 -2.54
CA PHE A 215 -4.67 5.13 -2.54
C PHE A 215 -5.54 5.47 -1.33
N ASP A 216 -6.83 5.73 -1.57
CA ASP A 216 -7.80 5.96 -0.49
C ASP A 216 -8.15 4.63 0.18
N LEU A 217 -7.50 4.37 1.32
CA LEU A 217 -7.74 3.16 2.10
C LEU A 217 -8.93 3.28 3.08
N SER A 218 -9.63 4.42 3.10
CA SER A 218 -10.65 4.73 4.11
C SER A 218 -11.98 4.00 3.90
N ASP A 219 -12.34 3.70 2.65
CA ASP A 219 -13.54 2.92 2.29
C ASP A 219 -13.27 1.42 2.09
N THR A 220 -12.00 1.00 2.08
CA THR A 220 -11.57 -0.36 1.70
C THR A 220 -11.08 -1.18 2.87
N VAL A 221 -11.94 -1.44 3.85
CA VAL A 221 -11.58 -2.28 5.01
C VAL A 221 -11.33 -3.76 4.62
N ARG A 222 -11.56 -4.19 3.35
CA ARG A 222 -11.77 -5.62 3.02
C ARG A 222 -11.43 -6.11 1.58
N LEU A 223 -10.65 -5.38 0.78
CA LEU A 223 -10.33 -5.75 -0.63
C LEU A 223 -8.90 -6.30 -0.76
N ALA A 224 -8.66 -7.50 -1.31
CA ALA A 224 -7.27 -8.01 -1.39
C ALA A 224 -6.34 -7.06 -2.19
N LEU A 225 -5.02 -7.14 -2.01
CA LEU A 225 -4.07 -6.16 -2.58
C LEU A 225 -4.29 -5.86 -4.07
N ASN A 226 -4.60 -6.88 -4.88
CA ASN A 226 -4.95 -6.78 -6.30
C ASN A 226 -6.39 -6.24 -6.57
N GLU A 227 -6.99 -5.46 -5.67
CA GLU A 227 -8.32 -4.85 -5.86
C GLU A 227 -8.36 -3.37 -5.47
N ILE A 228 -7.30 -2.88 -4.84
CA ILE A 228 -7.15 -1.46 -4.58
C ILE A 228 -6.51 -0.89 -5.84
N GLU A 229 -7.36 -0.33 -6.67
CA GLU A 229 -7.02 0.17 -8.00
C GLU A 229 -7.42 1.64 -8.15
N ARG A 230 -6.85 2.26 -9.18
CA ARG A 230 -7.22 3.58 -9.66
C ARG A 230 -7.40 3.52 -11.17
N PRO A 231 -8.50 4.04 -11.74
CA PRO A 231 -8.73 4.02 -13.18
C PRO A 231 -7.62 4.75 -13.96
N ALA A 232 -7.27 4.22 -15.14
CA ALA A 232 -6.20 4.75 -16.01
C ALA A 232 -6.31 6.26 -16.30
N GLY A 233 -7.53 6.81 -16.34
CA GLY A 233 -7.80 8.23 -16.53
C GLY A 233 -7.25 9.12 -15.42
N GLU A 234 -7.39 8.70 -14.16
CA GLU A 234 -6.86 9.44 -13.00
C GLU A 234 -5.32 9.37 -12.98
N VAL A 235 -4.75 8.21 -13.27
CA VAL A 235 -3.29 8.04 -13.40
C VAL A 235 -2.74 8.95 -14.50
N THR A 236 -3.44 9.02 -15.64
CA THR A 236 -3.07 9.89 -16.76
C THR A 236 -3.17 11.37 -16.40
N ASP A 237 -4.22 11.77 -15.67
CA ASP A 237 -4.40 13.15 -15.21
C ASP A 237 -3.25 13.60 -14.30
N ALA A 238 -2.82 12.73 -13.37
CA ALA A 238 -1.69 13.00 -12.49
C ALA A 238 -0.37 13.10 -13.28
N ALA A 239 -0.11 12.17 -14.20
CA ALA A 239 1.09 12.18 -15.04
C ALA A 239 1.18 13.45 -15.90
N LEU A 240 0.09 13.83 -16.58
CA LEU A 240 0.02 15.05 -17.39
C LEU A 240 0.22 16.31 -16.55
N THR A 241 -0.38 16.36 -15.35
CA THR A 241 -0.21 17.49 -14.42
C THR A 241 1.26 17.69 -14.07
N TRP A 242 1.97 16.62 -13.70
CA TRP A 242 3.40 16.68 -13.35
C TRP A 242 4.31 17.03 -14.55
N LEU A 243 3.96 16.55 -15.74
CA LEU A 243 4.66 16.88 -16.98
C LEU A 243 4.52 18.39 -17.31
N ASP A 244 3.33 18.97 -17.10
CA ASP A 244 3.04 20.40 -17.32
C ASP A 244 3.77 21.34 -16.35
N GLU A 245 4.25 20.87 -15.21
CA GLU A 245 5.01 21.70 -14.25
C GLU A 245 6.36 22.18 -14.81
N ALA A 246 6.98 21.36 -15.67
CA ALA A 246 8.24 21.68 -16.33
C ALA A 246 8.33 20.97 -17.69
N PRO A 247 7.58 21.47 -18.70
CA PRO A 247 7.41 20.80 -20.00
C PRO A 247 8.69 20.77 -20.84
N GLU A 248 9.68 21.62 -20.53
CA GLU A 248 10.99 21.67 -21.19
C GLU A 248 12.06 20.81 -20.48
N ALA A 249 11.78 20.28 -19.29
CA ALA A 249 12.75 19.47 -18.55
C ALA A 249 12.87 18.08 -19.17
N ARG A 250 14.04 17.45 -19.04
CA ARG A 250 14.21 16.02 -19.31
C ARG A 250 13.52 15.23 -18.21
N PHE A 251 12.82 14.17 -18.59
CA PHE A 251 12.04 13.38 -17.66
C PHE A 251 12.18 11.88 -17.92
N PHE A 252 12.05 11.11 -16.86
CA PHE A 252 11.62 9.73 -16.90
C PHE A 252 10.24 9.65 -16.24
N SER A 253 9.21 9.37 -17.03
CA SER A 253 7.85 9.16 -16.55
C SER A 253 7.49 7.69 -16.71
N TRP A 254 7.16 7.02 -15.60
CA TRP A 254 6.54 5.72 -15.60
C TRP A 254 5.04 5.87 -15.33
N VAL A 255 4.21 5.40 -16.26
CA VAL A 255 2.76 5.41 -16.14
C VAL A 255 2.25 3.97 -16.21
N HIS A 256 1.71 3.46 -15.11
CA HIS A 256 1.14 2.13 -15.04
C HIS A 256 -0.39 2.19 -15.05
N PHE A 257 -0.99 1.53 -16.04
CA PHE A 257 -2.43 1.36 -16.13
C PHE A 257 -2.85 0.00 -15.61
N TYR A 258 -3.74 0.00 -14.61
CA TYR A 258 -4.31 -1.22 -14.03
C TYR A 258 -5.41 -1.82 -14.91
N ASP A 259 -6.14 -0.98 -15.64
CA ASP A 259 -7.04 -1.45 -16.68
C ASP A 259 -6.21 -2.14 -17.80
N PRO A 260 -6.65 -3.27 -18.37
CA PRO A 260 -7.80 -4.08 -17.99
C PRO A 260 -7.58 -4.95 -16.74
N HIS A 261 -8.58 -5.06 -15.85
CA HIS A 261 -8.55 -6.01 -14.75
C HIS A 261 -9.95 -6.44 -14.28
N SER A 262 -10.10 -7.66 -13.78
CA SER A 262 -11.39 -8.16 -13.28
C SER A 262 -11.82 -7.44 -12.00
N PRO A 263 -13.10 -7.02 -11.81
CA PRO A 263 -14.27 -7.30 -12.65
C PRO A 263 -14.46 -6.24 -13.75
N TYR A 264 -13.92 -6.49 -14.95
CA TYR A 264 -13.78 -5.54 -16.04
C TYR A 264 -14.98 -4.58 -16.19
N GLU A 265 -14.75 -3.30 -15.90
CA GLU A 265 -15.73 -2.21 -15.77
C GLU A 265 -15.28 -0.97 -16.58
N PRO A 266 -15.12 -1.09 -17.92
CA PRO A 266 -14.66 0.04 -18.74
C PRO A 266 -15.62 1.23 -18.64
N PRO A 267 -15.13 2.48 -18.62
CA PRO A 267 -16.00 3.65 -18.59
C PRO A 267 -16.72 3.88 -19.93
N GLU A 268 -17.76 4.71 -19.94
CA GLU A 268 -18.38 5.15 -21.21
C GLU A 268 -17.41 6.03 -22.03
N PRO A 269 -17.41 5.94 -23.38
CA PRO A 269 -18.32 5.16 -24.23
C PRO A 269 -17.90 3.69 -24.46
N PHE A 270 -16.83 3.23 -23.81
CA PHE A 270 -16.26 1.89 -24.02
C PHE A 270 -17.16 0.80 -23.44
N ALA A 271 -17.81 1.06 -22.30
CA ALA A 271 -18.88 0.21 -21.75
C ALA A 271 -19.98 -0.08 -22.78
N GLU A 272 -20.55 0.95 -23.40
CA GLU A 272 -21.61 0.75 -24.39
C GLU A 272 -21.09 0.02 -25.65
N ARG A 273 -19.93 0.45 -26.14
CA ARG A 273 -19.32 -0.07 -27.37
C ARG A 273 -18.91 -1.54 -27.27
N TYR A 274 -18.42 -1.95 -26.11
CA TYR A 274 -17.91 -3.30 -25.85
C TYR A 274 -18.73 -4.04 -24.78
N ARG A 275 -20.02 -3.73 -24.67
CA ARG A 275 -20.94 -4.24 -23.62
C ARG A 275 -20.86 -5.75 -23.32
N ASN A 276 -20.58 -6.58 -24.32
CA ASN A 276 -20.51 -8.04 -24.17
C ASN A 276 -19.06 -8.58 -24.09
N ARG A 277 -18.07 -7.69 -24.05
CA ARG A 277 -16.62 -7.97 -24.07
C ARG A 277 -15.88 -6.93 -23.23
N PRO A 278 -16.18 -6.81 -21.93
CA PRO A 278 -15.70 -5.69 -21.11
C PRO A 278 -14.17 -5.61 -21.02
N TYR A 279 -13.45 -6.75 -20.96
CA TYR A 279 -11.97 -6.79 -21.08
C TYR A 279 -11.45 -6.06 -22.34
N ILE A 280 -12.10 -6.26 -23.48
CA ILE A 280 -11.75 -5.56 -24.74
C ILE A 280 -12.11 -4.07 -24.65
N GLY A 281 -13.17 -3.73 -23.92
CA GLY A 281 -13.55 -2.36 -23.65
C GLY A 281 -12.51 -1.60 -22.82
N GLU A 282 -11.92 -2.26 -21.83
CA GLU A 282 -10.87 -1.66 -21.00
C GLU A 282 -9.56 -1.46 -21.78
N ILE A 283 -9.15 -2.42 -22.61
CA ILE A 283 -8.00 -2.22 -23.51
C ILE A 283 -8.23 -1.00 -24.44
N ALA A 284 -9.45 -0.83 -24.96
CA ALA A 284 -9.78 0.33 -25.79
C ALA A 284 -9.79 1.65 -24.99
N TYR A 285 -10.21 1.60 -23.72
CA TYR A 285 -10.12 2.74 -22.81
C TYR A 285 -8.66 3.11 -22.50
N VAL A 286 -7.82 2.12 -22.20
CA VAL A 286 -6.39 2.29 -21.98
C VAL A 286 -5.70 2.87 -23.20
N ASP A 287 -6.02 2.39 -24.41
CA ASP A 287 -5.50 2.98 -25.64
C ASP A 287 -5.81 4.48 -25.74
N SER A 288 -7.01 4.91 -25.30
CA SER A 288 -7.36 6.33 -25.27
C SER A 288 -6.53 7.14 -24.27
N GLN A 289 -6.10 6.52 -23.15
CA GLN A 289 -5.23 7.15 -22.17
C GLN A 289 -3.77 7.22 -22.67
N VAL A 290 -3.27 6.16 -23.31
CA VAL A 290 -2.01 6.20 -24.08
C VAL A 290 -2.04 7.36 -25.09
N GLY A 291 -3.16 7.52 -25.80
CA GLY A 291 -3.37 8.61 -26.74
C GLY A 291 -3.17 10.00 -26.14
N ARG A 292 -3.69 10.25 -24.93
CA ARG A 292 -3.54 11.53 -24.25
C ARG A 292 -2.08 11.86 -23.92
N LEU A 293 -1.30 10.86 -23.50
CA LEU A 293 0.14 11.04 -23.23
C LEU A 293 0.92 11.33 -24.53
N LEU A 294 0.60 10.61 -25.61
CA LEU A 294 1.22 10.85 -26.92
C LEU A 294 0.85 12.23 -27.47
N ASP A 295 -0.41 12.64 -27.33
CA ASP A 295 -0.90 13.95 -27.74
C ASP A 295 -0.20 15.08 -26.96
N TRP A 296 0.10 14.87 -25.67
CA TRP A 296 0.89 15.82 -24.88
C TRP A 296 2.31 15.98 -25.44
N LEU A 297 2.98 14.87 -25.82
CA LEU A 297 4.30 14.93 -26.46
C LEU A 297 4.25 15.70 -27.79
N ASP A 298 3.23 15.46 -28.61
CA ASP A 298 3.05 16.15 -29.89
C ASP A 298 2.80 17.65 -29.69
N GLN A 299 1.94 18.02 -28.74
CA GLN A 299 1.55 19.41 -28.46
C GLN A 299 2.68 20.24 -27.86
N ASN A 300 3.55 19.62 -27.07
CA ASN A 300 4.69 20.27 -26.41
C ASN A 300 6.00 20.12 -27.20
N GLY A 301 5.97 19.55 -28.42
CA GLY A 301 7.16 19.37 -29.24
C GLY A 301 8.19 18.38 -28.69
N ARG A 302 7.78 17.51 -27.77
CA ARG A 302 8.61 16.50 -27.09
C ARG A 302 8.66 15.16 -27.84
N ALA A 303 7.84 14.98 -28.87
CA ALA A 303 7.83 13.74 -29.66
C ALA A 303 9.22 13.39 -30.22
N ASP A 304 10.03 14.37 -30.62
CA ASP A 304 11.35 14.13 -31.26
C ASP A 304 12.52 13.98 -30.27
N ASP A 305 12.29 14.20 -28.97
CA ASP A 305 13.29 13.99 -27.91
C ASP A 305 12.87 12.94 -26.87
N THR A 306 11.77 12.24 -27.09
CA THR A 306 11.27 11.23 -26.15
C THR A 306 11.33 9.81 -26.74
N VAL A 307 11.89 8.89 -25.96
CA VAL A 307 11.75 7.45 -26.14
C VAL A 307 10.46 7.04 -25.45
N VAL A 308 9.56 6.40 -26.19
CA VAL A 308 8.28 5.88 -25.67
C VAL A 308 8.29 4.37 -25.73
N ILE A 309 7.99 3.73 -24.61
CA ILE A 309 7.85 2.27 -24.49
C ILE A 309 6.45 1.98 -23.96
N VAL A 310 5.72 1.08 -24.63
CA VAL A 310 4.48 0.49 -24.14
C VAL A 310 4.72 -1.01 -24.01
N ILE A 311 4.62 -1.56 -22.81
CA ILE A 311 4.82 -2.99 -22.54
C ILE A 311 3.75 -3.52 -21.58
N GLY A 312 3.24 -4.72 -21.83
CA GLY A 312 2.43 -5.42 -20.82
C GLY A 312 3.34 -6.04 -19.77
N ASP A 313 2.96 -5.98 -18.50
CA ASP A 313 3.72 -6.64 -17.44
C ASP A 313 3.48 -8.16 -17.46
N HIS A 314 2.24 -8.58 -17.66
CA HIS A 314 1.79 -9.94 -17.95
C HIS A 314 0.44 -9.95 -18.70
N GLY A 315 -0.04 -11.15 -19.02
CA GLY A 315 -1.31 -11.38 -19.72
C GLY A 315 -2.45 -11.83 -18.80
N GLU A 316 -3.48 -12.40 -19.42
CA GLU A 316 -4.70 -12.87 -18.77
C GLU A 316 -5.17 -14.17 -19.44
N SER A 317 -5.44 -15.24 -18.69
CA SER A 317 -5.75 -16.54 -19.31
C SER A 317 -7.14 -16.56 -19.95
N LEU A 318 -8.10 -15.76 -19.47
CA LEU A 318 -9.45 -15.62 -20.06
C LEU A 318 -10.18 -16.97 -20.27
N GLY A 319 -9.93 -17.96 -19.40
CA GLY A 319 -10.49 -19.30 -19.48
C GLY A 319 -9.66 -20.30 -20.30
N GLU A 320 -8.58 -19.87 -20.96
CA GLU A 320 -7.62 -20.78 -21.60
C GLU A 320 -6.99 -21.70 -20.55
N HIS A 321 -6.82 -22.97 -20.91
CA HIS A 321 -6.36 -24.04 -20.00
C HIS A 321 -7.19 -24.18 -18.70
N GLY A 322 -8.38 -23.60 -18.65
CA GLY A 322 -9.30 -23.65 -17.51
C GLY A 322 -9.05 -22.59 -16.44
N GLU A 323 -8.04 -21.73 -16.57
CA GLU A 323 -7.80 -20.62 -15.65
C GLU A 323 -8.64 -19.40 -16.06
N SER A 324 -9.51 -18.94 -15.17
CA SER A 324 -10.40 -17.81 -15.49
C SER A 324 -9.77 -16.42 -15.31
N GLY A 325 -8.62 -16.34 -14.65
CA GLY A 325 -7.83 -15.12 -14.43
C GLY A 325 -6.37 -15.39 -14.76
N HIS A 326 -5.46 -15.02 -13.85
CA HIS A 326 -4.02 -15.23 -13.99
C HIS A 326 -3.39 -15.62 -12.63
N GLY A 327 -2.09 -15.93 -12.66
CA GLY A 327 -1.28 -16.24 -11.48
C GLY A 327 -0.83 -17.71 -11.38
N PHE A 328 -1.56 -18.66 -11.98
CA PHE A 328 -1.24 -20.09 -11.87
C PHE A 328 -0.44 -20.64 -13.04
N PHE A 329 -0.67 -20.12 -14.23
CA PHE A 329 -0.09 -20.69 -15.44
C PHE A 329 0.89 -19.76 -16.14
N VAL A 330 1.86 -20.40 -16.82
CA VAL A 330 2.93 -19.77 -17.60
C VAL A 330 2.70 -19.94 -19.11
N TYR A 331 1.43 -20.07 -19.53
CA TYR A 331 1.02 -20.19 -20.95
C TYR A 331 1.05 -18.83 -21.66
N GLU A 332 1.03 -18.83 -23.00
CA GLU A 332 1.09 -17.61 -23.84
C GLU A 332 0.00 -16.60 -23.46
N GLY A 333 -1.20 -17.07 -23.08
CA GLY A 333 -2.29 -16.19 -22.61
C GLY A 333 -1.89 -15.31 -21.41
N ALA A 334 -1.02 -15.81 -20.53
CA ALA A 334 -0.56 -15.11 -19.34
C ALA A 334 0.86 -14.52 -19.48
N THR A 335 1.66 -14.95 -20.46
CA THR A 335 3.09 -14.58 -20.56
C THR A 335 3.46 -13.82 -21.83
N ARG A 336 2.68 -13.94 -22.92
CA ARG A 336 2.95 -13.20 -24.16
C ARG A 336 2.28 -11.83 -24.14
N VAL A 337 3.08 -10.81 -23.87
CA VAL A 337 2.65 -9.42 -23.65
C VAL A 337 2.88 -8.52 -24.87
N PRO A 338 2.15 -7.40 -25.02
CA PRO A 338 2.50 -6.40 -26.01
C PRO A 338 3.82 -5.73 -25.63
N PHE A 339 4.61 -5.38 -26.63
CA PHE A 339 5.79 -4.53 -26.49
C PHE A 339 5.98 -3.72 -27.77
N ILE A 340 5.77 -2.41 -27.65
CA ILE A 340 5.90 -1.41 -28.70
C ILE A 340 6.90 -0.35 -28.21
N LEU A 341 7.86 0.01 -29.05
CA LEU A 341 8.90 0.98 -28.74
C LEU A 341 9.03 2.00 -29.86
N ARG A 342 9.02 3.29 -29.52
CA ARG A 342 9.32 4.38 -30.44
C ARG A 342 10.48 5.20 -29.89
N ALA A 343 11.59 5.22 -30.61
CA ALA A 343 12.74 6.05 -30.30
C ALA A 343 13.02 7.03 -31.45
N PRO A 344 13.55 8.24 -31.19
CA PRO A 344 13.77 9.27 -32.20
C PRO A 344 14.95 8.99 -33.15
N PHE A 345 15.41 7.75 -33.26
CA PHE A 345 16.48 7.38 -34.19
C PHE A 345 15.92 7.04 -35.58
N ASP A 346 16.58 7.51 -36.63
CA ASP A 346 16.19 7.28 -38.03
C ASP A 346 16.22 5.78 -38.46
N THR A 347 16.94 4.93 -37.73
CA THR A 347 17.06 3.48 -38.03
C THR A 347 15.90 2.63 -37.49
N MET A 348 15.07 3.17 -36.57
CA MET A 348 14.13 2.39 -35.75
C MET A 348 12.65 2.60 -36.12
N ARG A 349 12.34 3.03 -37.35
CA ARG A 349 10.98 3.37 -37.77
C ARG A 349 10.27 2.26 -38.56
N GLY A 350 9.00 2.01 -38.24
CA GLY A 350 8.11 1.10 -38.96
C GLY A 350 8.60 -0.34 -39.02
N ARG A 351 9.19 -0.85 -37.94
CA ARG A 351 9.80 -2.19 -37.91
C ARG A 351 8.95 -3.17 -37.10
N ARG A 352 8.98 -4.43 -37.53
CA ARG A 352 8.40 -5.56 -36.79
C ARG A 352 9.50 -6.58 -36.52
N ILE A 353 9.62 -7.03 -35.28
CA ILE A 353 10.65 -7.95 -34.81
C ILE A 353 9.98 -9.23 -34.35
N ALA A 354 10.31 -10.34 -35.03
CA ALA A 354 9.76 -11.67 -34.72
C ALA A 354 10.58 -12.43 -33.67
N ASP A 355 11.82 -11.99 -33.41
CA ASP A 355 12.67 -12.54 -32.35
C ASP A 355 12.00 -12.39 -30.98
N VAL A 356 12.18 -13.42 -30.13
CA VAL A 356 11.73 -13.39 -28.73
C VAL A 356 12.55 -12.36 -27.96
N VAL A 357 11.85 -11.46 -27.27
CA VAL A 357 12.42 -10.49 -26.32
C VAL A 357 11.74 -10.66 -24.96
N ARG A 358 12.36 -10.16 -23.89
CA ARG A 358 11.96 -10.44 -22.50
C ARG A 358 11.75 -9.14 -21.74
N ALA A 359 10.87 -9.13 -20.75
CA ALA A 359 10.66 -7.96 -19.89
C ALA A 359 11.97 -7.45 -19.24
N VAL A 360 12.86 -8.35 -18.81
CA VAL A 360 14.19 -8.02 -18.27
C VAL A 360 15.11 -7.29 -19.26
N ASP A 361 14.85 -7.39 -20.57
CA ASP A 361 15.67 -6.73 -21.60
C ASP A 361 15.36 -5.23 -21.71
N VAL A 362 14.26 -4.74 -21.12
CA VAL A 362 13.87 -3.32 -21.12
C VAL A 362 14.95 -2.47 -20.46
N PHE A 363 15.38 -2.84 -19.25
CA PHE A 363 16.39 -2.12 -18.47
C PHE A 363 17.66 -1.78 -19.27
N PRO A 364 18.44 -2.76 -19.76
CA PRO A 364 19.68 -2.46 -20.48
C PRO A 364 19.43 -1.80 -21.85
N THR A 365 18.26 -2.01 -22.44
CA THR A 365 17.90 -1.36 -23.72
C THR A 365 17.63 0.13 -23.54
N VAL A 366 16.98 0.51 -22.45
CA VAL A 366 16.76 1.92 -22.10
C VAL A 366 18.09 2.63 -21.89
N LEU A 367 19.00 2.05 -21.11
CA LEU A 367 20.33 2.62 -20.88
C LEU A 367 21.07 2.86 -22.20
N ASP A 368 21.03 1.88 -23.11
CA ASP A 368 21.64 2.02 -24.43
C ASP A 368 20.98 3.13 -25.27
N LEU A 369 19.64 3.19 -25.30
CA LEU A 369 18.90 4.19 -26.10
C LEU A 369 19.12 5.62 -25.61
N LEU A 370 19.25 5.82 -24.30
CA LEU A 370 19.54 7.11 -23.67
C LEU A 370 21.04 7.44 -23.63
N ALA A 371 21.89 6.54 -24.12
CA ALA A 371 23.35 6.63 -24.08
C ALA A 371 23.92 6.83 -22.67
N VAL A 372 23.32 6.17 -21.68
CA VAL A 372 23.72 6.19 -20.28
C VAL A 372 24.70 5.05 -20.01
N ASP A 373 25.92 5.38 -19.59
CA ASP A 373 26.89 4.39 -19.11
C ASP A 373 26.64 4.13 -17.63
N ALA A 374 25.92 3.06 -17.31
CA ALA A 374 25.64 2.69 -15.92
C ALA A 374 26.92 2.26 -15.15
N GLY A 375 28.08 2.21 -15.81
CA GLY A 375 29.39 2.29 -15.17
C GLY A 375 29.65 1.17 -14.17
N GLN A 376 29.72 1.53 -12.88
CA GLN A 376 29.98 0.61 -11.77
C GLN A 376 28.72 -0.17 -11.36
N ALA A 377 27.51 0.39 -11.53
CA ALA A 377 26.25 -0.30 -11.24
C ALA A 377 26.07 -1.54 -12.13
N GLU A 378 26.43 -1.46 -13.42
CA GLU A 378 26.53 -2.63 -14.31
C GLU A 378 27.56 -3.69 -13.89
N ARG A 379 28.58 -3.30 -13.14
CA ARG A 379 29.64 -4.21 -12.68
C ARG A 379 29.35 -4.82 -11.31
N ASP A 380 28.56 -4.13 -10.49
CA ASP A 380 28.25 -4.51 -9.12
C ASP A 380 26.85 -5.16 -9.01
N SER A 381 25.94 -4.93 -9.97
CA SER A 381 24.62 -5.56 -10.07
C SER A 381 24.63 -6.78 -11.01
N SER A 382 24.00 -7.88 -10.59
CA SER A 382 23.86 -9.12 -11.36
C SER A 382 22.79 -9.00 -12.46
N PHE A 383 22.96 -8.10 -13.43
CA PHE A 383 21.99 -7.93 -14.53
C PHE A 383 21.89 -9.18 -15.41
N GLU A 384 20.66 -9.60 -15.72
CA GLU A 384 20.37 -10.79 -16.54
C GLU A 384 19.67 -10.47 -17.87
N GLY A 385 19.10 -9.28 -17.97
CA GLY A 385 18.65 -8.68 -19.22
C GLY A 385 19.80 -8.42 -20.19
N ALA A 386 19.48 -8.38 -21.48
CA ALA A 386 20.43 -7.99 -22.51
C ALA A 386 19.83 -6.90 -23.41
N SER A 387 20.61 -5.87 -23.71
CA SER A 387 20.16 -4.81 -24.61
C SER A 387 19.78 -5.36 -25.99
N ILE A 388 18.59 -4.99 -26.45
CA ILE A 388 18.03 -5.40 -27.75
C ILE A 388 18.14 -4.32 -28.83
N VAL A 389 18.92 -3.25 -28.62
CA VAL A 389 19.10 -2.16 -29.62
C VAL A 389 19.62 -2.64 -30.97
N ARG A 390 20.36 -3.76 -31.01
CA ARG A 390 20.76 -4.41 -32.25
C ARG A 390 19.54 -4.89 -33.07
N LEU A 391 18.51 -5.42 -32.41
CA LEU A 391 17.28 -5.87 -33.05
C LEU A 391 16.51 -4.65 -33.56
N LEU A 392 16.48 -3.55 -32.79
CA LEU A 392 15.86 -2.27 -33.17
C LEU A 392 16.49 -1.65 -34.43
N THR A 393 17.79 -1.83 -34.63
CA THR A 393 18.57 -1.28 -35.76
C THR A 393 18.67 -2.24 -36.96
N GLY A 394 18.14 -3.46 -36.81
CA GLY A 394 18.04 -4.46 -37.88
C GLY A 394 19.22 -5.41 -38.01
N ALA A 395 20.11 -5.40 -37.02
CA ALA A 395 21.12 -6.43 -36.86
C ALA A 395 20.55 -7.69 -36.21
N SER A 396 21.06 -8.86 -36.61
CA SER A 396 20.79 -10.12 -35.93
C SER A 396 21.59 -10.24 -34.63
N GLY A 397 21.21 -11.14 -33.72
CA GLY A 397 22.15 -11.58 -32.70
C GLY A 397 21.69 -12.81 -31.91
N PRO A 398 22.30 -13.10 -30.75
CA PRO A 398 22.02 -14.32 -29.98
C PRO A 398 20.55 -14.45 -29.61
N ARG A 399 20.02 -15.66 -29.83
CA ARG A 399 18.70 -16.07 -29.37
C ARG A 399 18.76 -16.20 -27.85
N LEU A 400 18.00 -15.35 -27.16
CA LEU A 400 17.97 -15.33 -25.71
C LEU A 400 16.84 -16.26 -25.23
N PRO A 401 17.12 -17.22 -24.34
CA PRO A 401 16.07 -17.97 -23.67
C PRO A 401 15.22 -17.04 -22.80
N ALA A 402 13.90 -17.15 -22.92
CA ALA A 402 12.95 -16.47 -22.06
C ALA A 402 12.52 -17.41 -20.93
N TYR A 403 12.60 -16.92 -19.70
CA TYR A 403 12.22 -17.63 -18.49
C TYR A 403 10.97 -16.98 -17.91
N ALA A 404 10.03 -17.79 -17.45
CA ALA A 404 8.88 -17.35 -16.68
C ALA A 404 8.58 -18.31 -15.53
N GLU A 405 7.97 -17.82 -14.45
CA GLU A 405 7.53 -18.64 -13.31
C GLU A 405 6.14 -18.27 -12.81
N ALA A 406 5.46 -19.23 -12.18
CA ALA A 406 4.21 -19.05 -11.47
C ALA A 406 4.29 -19.76 -10.11
N VAL A 407 4.61 -19.01 -9.06
CA VAL A 407 4.78 -19.52 -7.69
C VAL A 407 3.55 -19.29 -6.80
N TYR A 408 2.57 -18.50 -7.25
CA TYR A 408 1.31 -18.31 -6.53
C TYR A 408 0.59 -19.63 -6.13
N PRO A 409 0.50 -20.68 -6.99
CA PRO A 409 -0.11 -21.96 -6.59
C PRO A 409 0.62 -22.59 -5.40
N ARG A 410 1.93 -22.35 -5.30
CA ARG A 410 2.76 -22.87 -4.24
C ARG A 410 2.46 -22.18 -2.92
N TYR A 411 2.54 -20.84 -2.90
CA TYR A 411 2.37 -20.05 -1.68
C TYR A 411 0.95 -20.07 -1.12
N HIS A 412 -0.07 -20.11 -1.99
CA HIS A 412 -1.46 -19.94 -1.60
C HIS A 412 -2.26 -21.25 -1.51
N TYR A 413 -1.85 -22.29 -2.25
CA TYR A 413 -2.61 -23.54 -2.36
C TYR A 413 -1.80 -24.79 -1.97
N GLY A 414 -0.49 -24.66 -1.74
CA GLY A 414 0.39 -25.80 -1.47
C GLY A 414 0.54 -26.75 -2.66
N TRP A 415 0.17 -26.31 -3.86
CA TRP A 415 0.34 -27.05 -5.10
C TRP A 415 1.74 -26.81 -5.68
N SER A 416 2.06 -27.46 -6.79
CA SER A 416 3.33 -27.20 -7.48
C SER A 416 3.33 -25.80 -8.07
N ASP A 417 4.43 -25.07 -7.91
CA ASP A 417 4.77 -23.96 -8.80
C ASP A 417 5.07 -24.48 -10.22
N LEU A 418 4.99 -23.58 -11.20
CA LEU A 418 5.36 -23.85 -12.59
C LEU A 418 6.52 -22.95 -13.02
N ALA A 419 7.38 -23.46 -13.88
CA ALA A 419 8.41 -22.67 -14.56
C ALA A 419 8.39 -22.98 -16.06
N ALA A 420 8.65 -21.97 -16.89
CA ALA A 420 8.74 -22.12 -18.33
C ALA A 420 10.10 -21.64 -18.85
N LEU A 421 10.59 -22.33 -19.88
CA LEU A 421 11.70 -21.89 -20.70
C LEU A 421 11.25 -21.87 -22.17
N ARG A 422 11.33 -20.72 -22.82
CA ARG A 422 11.10 -20.56 -24.26
C ARG A 422 12.41 -20.28 -24.98
N VAL A 423 12.69 -21.05 -26.02
CA VAL A 423 13.79 -20.83 -26.96
C VAL A 423 13.21 -20.82 -28.36
N GLU A 424 13.20 -19.64 -28.98
CA GLU A 424 12.48 -19.42 -30.25
C GLU A 424 11.00 -19.80 -30.13
N ASN A 425 10.58 -20.85 -30.85
CA ASN A 425 9.20 -21.33 -30.87
C ASN A 425 8.99 -22.54 -29.94
N ILE A 426 10.05 -23.08 -29.34
CA ILE A 426 9.94 -24.24 -28.46
C ILE A 426 9.81 -23.74 -27.03
N LYS A 427 8.71 -24.12 -26.37
CA LYS A 427 8.43 -23.78 -24.98
C LYS A 427 8.34 -25.06 -24.16
N TYR A 428 9.11 -25.12 -23.09
CA TYR A 428 9.10 -26.20 -22.11
C TYR A 428 8.50 -25.69 -20.81
N VAL A 429 7.53 -26.43 -20.26
CA VAL A 429 6.91 -26.13 -18.97
C VAL A 429 7.32 -27.21 -17.98
N ALA A 430 8.08 -26.84 -16.97
CA ALA A 430 8.36 -27.65 -15.80
C ALA A 430 7.17 -27.61 -14.85
N ALA A 431 6.57 -28.78 -14.64
CA ALA A 431 5.40 -29.01 -13.83
C ALA A 431 5.44 -30.47 -13.33
N PRO A 432 4.57 -30.89 -12.40
CA PRO A 432 4.51 -32.29 -11.98
C PRO A 432 4.30 -33.23 -13.17
N ARG A 433 3.47 -32.81 -14.14
CA ARG A 433 3.46 -33.36 -15.50
C ARG A 433 4.05 -32.34 -16.48
N PRO A 434 5.29 -32.53 -16.94
CA PRO A 434 5.98 -31.58 -17.81
C PRO A 434 5.37 -31.54 -19.22
N GLU A 435 5.54 -30.39 -19.86
CA GLU A 435 4.93 -30.10 -21.16
C GLU A 435 5.95 -29.49 -22.12
N LEU A 436 5.77 -29.75 -23.41
CA LEU A 436 6.60 -29.20 -24.47
C LEU A 436 5.70 -28.77 -25.63
N TYR A 437 5.86 -27.54 -26.10
CA TYR A 437 5.05 -26.96 -27.17
C TYR A 437 5.91 -26.38 -28.29
N ASP A 438 5.35 -26.39 -29.50
CA ASP A 438 5.91 -25.77 -30.70
C ASP A 438 4.97 -24.63 -31.13
N LEU A 439 5.23 -23.44 -30.59
CA LEU A 439 4.36 -22.26 -30.68
C LEU A 439 4.19 -21.74 -32.12
N ALA A 440 5.04 -22.16 -33.06
CA ALA A 440 4.89 -21.82 -34.47
C ALA A 440 3.65 -22.49 -35.11
N VAL A 441 3.25 -23.66 -34.60
CA VAL A 441 2.13 -24.45 -35.12
C VAL A 441 1.02 -24.65 -34.10
N ASP A 442 1.33 -24.49 -32.81
CA ASP A 442 0.39 -24.61 -31.69
C ASP A 442 0.52 -23.39 -30.75
N PRO A 443 0.14 -22.19 -31.20
CA PRO A 443 0.24 -20.96 -30.40
C PRO A 443 -0.73 -20.92 -29.21
N GLU A 444 -1.69 -21.84 -29.15
CA GLU A 444 -2.63 -21.99 -28.03
C GLU A 444 -2.20 -23.11 -27.04
N GLU A 445 -1.04 -23.73 -27.27
CA GLU A 445 -0.43 -24.73 -26.39
C GLU A 445 -1.34 -25.93 -26.07
N ARG A 446 -2.13 -26.39 -27.04
CA ARG A 446 -3.13 -27.46 -26.84
C ARG A 446 -2.56 -28.86 -26.97
N ASN A 447 -1.43 -29.02 -27.66
CA ASN A 447 -0.86 -30.32 -28.00
C ASN A 447 0.52 -30.51 -27.38
N ASN A 448 0.54 -31.14 -26.20
CA ASN A 448 1.78 -31.44 -25.48
C ASN A 448 2.64 -32.48 -26.24
N LEU A 449 3.81 -32.04 -26.73
CA LEU A 449 4.79 -32.81 -27.49
C LEU A 449 5.84 -33.51 -26.62
N TYR A 450 5.77 -33.39 -25.29
CA TYR A 450 6.82 -33.88 -24.37
C TYR A 450 7.17 -35.36 -24.60
N ALA A 451 6.15 -36.22 -24.75
CA ALA A 451 6.34 -37.64 -25.01
C ALA A 451 6.80 -37.95 -26.45
N GLU A 452 6.55 -37.05 -27.39
CA GLU A 452 6.85 -37.23 -28.82
C GLU A 452 8.26 -36.73 -29.20
N ARG A 453 8.80 -35.76 -28.45
CA ARG A 453 10.12 -35.14 -28.68
C ARG A 453 11.01 -35.17 -27.42
N PRO A 454 11.36 -36.36 -26.88
CA PRO A 454 12.08 -36.48 -25.61
C PRO A 454 13.46 -35.82 -25.62
N ASP A 455 14.23 -35.92 -26.72
CA ASP A 455 15.57 -35.31 -26.80
C ASP A 455 15.51 -33.77 -26.72
N GLU A 456 14.45 -33.17 -27.27
CA GLU A 456 14.22 -31.72 -27.21
C GLU A 456 13.75 -31.30 -25.82
N ALA A 457 12.86 -32.09 -25.20
CA ALA A 457 12.43 -31.88 -23.82
C ALA A 457 13.60 -31.97 -22.84
N ASP A 458 14.44 -33.01 -22.92
CA ASP A 458 15.61 -33.20 -22.04
C ASP A 458 16.60 -32.05 -22.16
N ARG A 459 16.80 -31.54 -23.38
CA ARG A 459 17.65 -30.37 -23.64
C ARG A 459 17.09 -29.11 -22.97
N MET A 460 15.79 -28.84 -23.17
CA MET A 460 15.13 -27.67 -22.57
C MET A 460 15.11 -27.76 -21.04
N ALA A 461 14.80 -28.94 -20.48
CA ALA A 461 14.83 -29.20 -19.05
C ALA A 461 16.24 -28.99 -18.46
N SER A 462 17.28 -29.47 -19.14
CA SER A 462 18.67 -29.26 -18.71
C SER A 462 19.08 -27.79 -18.74
N MET A 463 18.61 -27.03 -19.74
CA MET A 463 18.84 -25.58 -19.83
C MET A 463 18.13 -24.85 -18.68
N LEU A 464 16.86 -25.20 -18.41
CA LEU A 464 16.09 -24.61 -17.32
C LEU A 464 16.75 -24.91 -15.96
N GLN A 465 17.10 -26.17 -15.70
CA GLN A 465 17.80 -26.56 -14.47
C GLN A 465 19.14 -25.82 -14.31
N SER A 466 19.87 -25.60 -15.41
CA SER A 466 21.11 -24.82 -15.38
C SER A 466 20.84 -23.37 -15.01
N LEU A 467 19.76 -22.76 -15.51
CA LEU A 467 19.34 -21.41 -15.14
C LEU A 467 18.97 -21.34 -13.66
N GLU A 468 18.10 -22.25 -13.19
CA GLU A 468 17.65 -22.34 -11.80
C GLU A 468 18.81 -22.53 -10.81
N SER A 469 19.81 -23.33 -11.18
CA SER A 469 20.99 -23.55 -10.34
C SER A 469 21.83 -22.28 -10.08
N ARG A 470 21.72 -21.25 -10.93
CA ARG A 470 22.40 -19.97 -10.71
C ARG A 470 21.78 -19.16 -9.58
N TRP A 471 20.50 -19.39 -9.30
CA TRP A 471 19.76 -18.70 -8.25
C TRP A 471 19.70 -19.51 -6.95
N ALA A 472 20.23 -20.74 -6.93
CA ALA A 472 20.18 -21.63 -5.76
C ALA A 472 20.90 -21.07 -4.51
N ASP A 473 21.90 -20.20 -4.70
CA ASP A 473 22.66 -19.56 -3.63
C ASP A 473 22.20 -18.11 -3.36
N VAL A 474 21.22 -17.59 -4.11
CA VAL A 474 20.64 -16.26 -3.83
C VAL A 474 19.85 -16.39 -2.54
N ALA A 475 20.20 -15.55 -1.55
CA ALA A 475 19.57 -15.59 -0.24
C ALA A 475 18.04 -15.41 -0.38
N GLN A 476 17.28 -16.17 0.42
CA GLN A 476 15.85 -15.98 0.61
C GLN A 476 15.53 -14.48 0.78
N PRO A 477 14.39 -13.99 0.26
CA PRO A 477 14.06 -12.56 0.28
C PRO A 477 14.33 -11.97 1.65
N ALA A 478 15.02 -10.83 1.68
CA ALA A 478 15.28 -10.10 2.91
C ALA A 478 13.96 -9.95 3.67
N ALA A 479 13.98 -10.30 4.96
CA ALA A 479 12.79 -10.23 5.79
C ALA A 479 12.20 -8.81 5.73
N ILE A 480 10.87 -8.71 5.92
CA ILE A 480 10.04 -7.50 5.94
C ILE A 480 10.41 -6.60 7.14
N GLU A 481 11.69 -6.35 7.37
CA GLU A 481 12.16 -5.43 8.39
C GLU A 481 12.01 -3.98 7.93
N GLU A 482 11.83 -3.69 6.64
CA GLU A 482 11.88 -2.31 6.11
C GLU A 482 10.54 -1.59 5.91
N ILE A 483 9.39 -2.27 5.83
CA ILE A 483 8.09 -1.56 5.75
C ILE A 483 7.84 -0.82 7.07
N ASP A 484 7.44 0.44 7.00
CA ASP A 484 7.19 1.23 8.20
C ASP A 484 6.09 0.58 9.08
N PRO A 485 6.22 0.67 10.41
CA PRO A 485 5.29 0.04 11.36
C PRO A 485 3.82 0.44 11.19
N GLU A 486 3.56 1.67 10.76
CA GLU A 486 2.21 2.23 10.65
C GLU A 486 1.50 1.67 9.43
N THR A 487 2.17 1.68 8.27
CA THR A 487 1.67 1.07 7.03
C THR A 487 1.45 -0.42 7.21
N ARG A 488 2.38 -1.12 7.87
CA ARG A 488 2.23 -2.53 8.17
C ARG A 488 1.02 -2.82 9.06
N ALA A 489 0.80 -1.98 10.07
CA ALA A 489 -0.35 -2.09 10.95
C ALA A 489 -1.66 -1.75 10.22
N ARG A 490 -1.67 -0.79 9.30
CA ARG A 490 -2.82 -0.51 8.41
C ARG A 490 -3.10 -1.70 7.49
N LEU A 491 -2.09 -2.27 6.84
CA LEU A 491 -2.23 -3.49 6.04
C LEU A 491 -2.75 -4.66 6.90
N ALA A 492 -2.31 -4.80 8.14
CA ALA A 492 -2.80 -5.79 9.10
C ALA A 492 -4.28 -5.62 9.41
N ALA A 493 -4.67 -4.38 9.75
CA ALA A 493 -6.02 -4.02 10.14
C ALA A 493 -7.03 -4.15 8.99
N LEU A 494 -6.56 -4.05 7.75
CA LEU A 494 -7.36 -4.22 6.54
C LEU A 494 -7.35 -5.67 6.01
N GLY A 495 -6.64 -6.59 6.67
CA GLY A 495 -6.57 -8.02 6.29
C GLY A 495 -5.54 -8.35 5.19
N TYR A 496 -4.65 -7.41 4.87
CA TYR A 496 -3.69 -7.48 3.76
C TYR A 496 -2.33 -8.06 4.14
N LEU A 497 -2.13 -8.43 5.41
CA LEU A 497 -0.93 -9.13 5.85
C LEU A 497 -0.87 -10.62 5.44
N ALA A 498 -1.84 -11.09 4.65
CA ALA A 498 -1.97 -12.50 4.27
C ALA A 498 -0.72 -13.10 3.61
N SER A 499 0.10 -12.34 2.89
CA SER A 499 1.29 -12.93 2.24
C SER A 499 2.55 -12.97 3.14
N PHE A 500 2.57 -12.31 4.31
CA PHE A 500 3.81 -11.89 5.00
C PHE A 500 4.53 -12.96 5.84
N GLY A 501 4.08 -14.20 5.81
CA GLY A 501 4.67 -15.30 6.59
C GLY A 501 5.26 -16.40 5.71
N GLY A 502 6.59 -16.45 5.63
CA GLY A 502 7.41 -17.65 5.81
C GLY A 502 7.11 -18.94 5.01
N SER A 503 8.11 -19.33 4.22
CA SER A 503 8.45 -20.66 3.68
C SER A 503 7.31 -21.70 3.53
N THR A 504 6.66 -21.72 2.37
CA THR A 504 6.52 -23.05 1.75
C THR A 504 7.93 -23.52 1.40
N ASP A 505 8.32 -24.73 1.81
CA ASP A 505 9.66 -25.25 1.55
C ASP A 505 9.89 -25.44 0.04
N GLU A 506 10.33 -24.41 -0.67
CA GLU A 506 10.58 -24.43 -2.11
C GLU A 506 11.57 -25.53 -2.54
N SER A 507 12.29 -26.16 -1.60
CA SER A 507 13.13 -27.32 -1.89
C SER A 507 12.33 -28.60 -2.19
N VAL A 508 11.04 -28.65 -1.86
CA VAL A 508 10.17 -29.79 -2.23
C VAL A 508 10.02 -29.80 -3.74
N ASP A 509 10.46 -30.92 -4.33
CA ASP A 509 10.36 -31.20 -5.76
C ASP A 509 8.92 -31.07 -6.27
N ARG A 510 8.76 -30.28 -7.34
CA ARG A 510 7.51 -30.08 -8.08
C ARG A 510 6.79 -31.40 -8.35
N ALA A 511 7.52 -32.44 -8.74
CA ALA A 511 6.96 -33.75 -9.06
C ALA A 511 6.19 -34.43 -7.89
N LEU A 512 6.40 -33.98 -6.65
CA LEU A 512 5.73 -34.51 -5.46
C LEU A 512 4.45 -33.75 -5.08
N LEU A 513 4.21 -32.58 -5.68
CA LEU A 513 3.10 -31.71 -5.37
C LEU A 513 1.95 -31.89 -6.35
N ALA A 514 0.77 -31.40 -5.97
CA ALA A 514 -0.39 -31.40 -6.85
C ALA A 514 -0.13 -30.54 -8.09
N ASP A 515 -0.51 -31.03 -9.27
CA ASP A 515 -0.42 -30.26 -10.50
C ASP A 515 -1.56 -29.24 -10.55
N PRO A 516 -1.28 -27.92 -10.63
CA PRO A 516 -2.30 -26.89 -10.74
C PRO A 516 -3.28 -27.13 -11.89
N LYS A 517 -2.83 -27.80 -12.96
CA LYS A 517 -3.66 -28.17 -14.12
C LYS A 517 -4.87 -29.05 -13.75
N ASP A 518 -4.77 -29.84 -12.68
CA ASP A 518 -5.87 -30.71 -12.22
C ASP A 518 -6.83 -30.01 -11.25
N ARG A 519 -6.44 -28.85 -10.72
CA ARG A 519 -7.13 -28.20 -9.59
C ARG A 519 -7.55 -26.77 -9.87
N ILE A 520 -7.32 -26.27 -11.07
CA ILE A 520 -7.59 -24.88 -11.43
C ILE A 520 -9.06 -24.47 -11.25
N HIS A 521 -10.00 -25.42 -11.30
CA HIS A 521 -11.40 -25.12 -11.00
C HIS A 521 -11.62 -24.70 -9.54
N LEU A 522 -10.76 -25.11 -8.60
CA LEU A 522 -10.81 -24.64 -7.21
C LEU A 522 -10.39 -23.16 -7.11
N PHE A 523 -9.39 -22.73 -7.90
CA PHE A 523 -9.08 -21.30 -8.04
C PHE A 523 -10.28 -20.52 -8.60
N ASN A 524 -10.94 -21.05 -9.63
CA ASN A 524 -12.14 -20.42 -10.18
C ASN A 524 -13.26 -20.31 -9.13
N LEU A 525 -13.48 -21.35 -8.31
CA LEU A 525 -14.44 -21.30 -7.19
C LEU A 525 -14.04 -20.28 -6.13
N MET A 526 -12.76 -20.15 -5.81
CA MET A 526 -12.25 -19.11 -4.90
C MET A 526 -12.54 -17.71 -5.45
N ARG A 527 -12.38 -17.51 -6.76
CA ARG A 527 -12.71 -16.25 -7.44
C ARG A 527 -14.20 -15.98 -7.44
N ASP A 528 -15.04 -16.99 -7.72
CA ASP A 528 -16.50 -16.89 -7.64
C ASP A 528 -16.96 -16.54 -6.21
N ALA A 529 -16.33 -17.15 -5.20
CA ALA A 529 -16.62 -16.85 -3.80
C ALA A 529 -16.31 -15.40 -3.45
N ARG A 530 -15.16 -14.90 -3.92
CA ARG A 530 -14.73 -13.52 -3.77
C ARG A 530 -15.71 -12.55 -4.44
N GLU A 531 -16.06 -12.79 -5.70
CA GLU A 531 -17.04 -11.97 -6.44
C GLU A 531 -18.40 -11.94 -5.73
N ALA A 532 -18.85 -13.09 -5.21
CA ALA A 532 -20.08 -13.17 -4.42
C ALA A 532 -19.98 -12.34 -3.12
N SER A 533 -18.85 -12.38 -2.42
CA SER A 533 -18.62 -11.58 -1.20
C SER A 533 -18.65 -10.08 -1.48
N LEU A 534 -17.97 -9.62 -2.53
CA LEU A 534 -17.97 -8.21 -2.96
C LEU A 534 -19.38 -7.69 -3.27
N LYS A 535 -20.20 -8.52 -3.92
CA LYS A 535 -21.62 -8.23 -4.20
C LYS A 535 -22.53 -8.35 -2.97
N GLY A 536 -21.98 -8.62 -1.79
CA GLY A 536 -22.72 -8.82 -0.54
C GLY A 536 -23.50 -10.12 -0.48
N ASN A 537 -23.30 -11.05 -1.42
CA ASN A 537 -23.96 -12.36 -1.45
C ASN A 537 -23.17 -13.39 -0.64
N ARG A 538 -23.14 -13.20 0.69
CA ARG A 538 -22.46 -14.09 1.64
C ARG A 538 -22.82 -15.58 1.48
N PRO A 539 -24.10 -15.98 1.32
CA PRO A 539 -24.44 -17.40 1.17
C PRO A 539 -23.73 -18.08 -0.01
N ALA A 540 -23.66 -17.41 -1.16
CA ALA A 540 -22.95 -17.95 -2.32
C ALA A 540 -21.43 -17.99 -2.11
N ALA A 541 -20.86 -16.99 -1.42
CA ALA A 541 -19.44 -16.98 -1.07
C ALA A 541 -19.08 -18.17 -0.16
N VAL A 542 -19.84 -18.38 0.92
CA VAL A 542 -19.66 -19.51 1.84
C VAL A 542 -19.82 -20.84 1.13
N GLU A 543 -20.86 -21.02 0.31
CA GLU A 543 -21.08 -22.27 -0.44
C GLU A 543 -19.91 -22.59 -1.37
N ALA A 544 -19.38 -21.59 -2.09
CA ALA A 544 -18.23 -21.79 -2.97
C ALA A 544 -16.96 -22.16 -2.18
N LEU A 545 -16.69 -21.50 -1.04
CA LEU A 545 -15.55 -21.82 -0.17
C LEU A 545 -15.67 -23.22 0.45
N GLU A 546 -16.85 -23.60 0.93
CA GLU A 546 -17.10 -24.95 1.45
C GLU A 546 -16.88 -26.01 0.37
N ARG A 547 -17.25 -25.74 -0.87
CA ARG A 547 -16.97 -26.66 -2.01
C ARG A 547 -15.48 -26.79 -2.29
N VAL A 548 -14.72 -25.69 -2.20
CA VAL A 548 -13.25 -25.74 -2.32
C VAL A 548 -12.67 -26.66 -1.26
N LEU A 549 -13.07 -26.45 0.00
CA LEU A 549 -12.55 -27.20 1.14
C LEU A 549 -13.02 -28.65 1.21
N LEU A 550 -14.18 -28.96 0.64
CA LEU A 550 -14.66 -30.33 0.48
C LEU A 550 -13.78 -31.14 -0.46
N GLU A 551 -13.28 -30.51 -1.52
CA GLU A 551 -12.42 -31.16 -2.51
C GLU A 551 -10.95 -31.15 -2.11
N ASP A 552 -10.47 -30.00 -1.61
CA ASP A 552 -9.10 -29.83 -1.15
C ASP A 552 -9.05 -29.06 0.18
N PRO A 553 -9.01 -29.76 1.32
CA PRO A 553 -8.94 -29.13 2.63
C PRO A 553 -7.55 -28.57 2.96
N SER A 554 -6.59 -28.60 2.02
CA SER A 554 -5.25 -28.00 2.19
C SER A 554 -5.15 -26.56 1.68
N VAL A 555 -6.18 -26.04 1.00
CA VAL A 555 -6.20 -24.64 0.52
C VAL A 555 -6.35 -23.68 1.70
N ILE A 556 -5.24 -23.08 2.13
CA ILE A 556 -5.14 -22.23 3.32
C ILE A 556 -6.06 -21.00 3.20
N ASP A 557 -6.00 -20.32 2.05
CA ASP A 557 -6.79 -19.11 1.80
C ASP A 557 -8.31 -19.37 1.85
N ALA A 558 -8.76 -20.59 1.51
CA ALA A 558 -10.17 -20.95 1.56
C ALA A 558 -10.69 -21.04 3.00
N TRP A 559 -9.89 -21.60 3.92
CA TRP A 559 -10.23 -21.63 5.34
C TRP A 559 -10.34 -20.24 5.94
N VAL A 560 -9.40 -19.35 5.61
CA VAL A 560 -9.40 -18.00 6.18
C VAL A 560 -10.53 -17.16 5.62
N ARG A 561 -10.75 -17.17 4.31
CA ARG A 561 -11.91 -16.48 3.70
C ARG A 561 -13.23 -17.02 4.23
N LEU A 562 -13.34 -18.33 4.47
CA LEU A 562 -14.53 -18.91 5.09
C LEU A 562 -14.73 -18.38 6.52
N GLY A 563 -13.66 -18.31 7.30
CA GLY A 563 -13.67 -17.70 8.64
C GLY A 563 -14.10 -16.23 8.61
N ASP A 564 -13.60 -15.46 7.64
CA ASP A 564 -13.95 -14.04 7.48
C ASP A 564 -15.44 -13.88 7.18
N GLU A 565 -15.98 -14.67 6.23
CA GLU A 565 -17.41 -14.67 5.93
C GLU A 565 -18.26 -15.12 7.13
N GLN A 566 -17.80 -16.10 7.90
CA GLN A 566 -18.46 -16.57 9.12
C GLN A 566 -18.49 -15.47 10.20
N MET A 567 -17.38 -14.77 10.42
CA MET A 567 -17.29 -13.62 11.32
C MET A 567 -18.29 -12.52 10.95
N ARG A 568 -18.48 -12.25 9.66
CA ARG A 568 -19.37 -11.20 9.16
C ARG A 568 -20.86 -11.48 9.36
N GLY A 569 -21.26 -12.74 9.41
CA GLY A 569 -22.64 -13.10 9.76
C GLY A 569 -22.76 -13.71 11.14
N ASP A 570 -21.93 -13.24 12.06
CA ASP A 570 -21.99 -13.48 13.50
C ASP A 570 -21.82 -14.95 13.96
N ASP A 571 -21.38 -15.85 13.07
CA ASP A 571 -21.03 -17.22 13.42
C ASP A 571 -19.56 -17.31 13.85
N THR A 572 -19.27 -16.67 14.98
CA THR A 572 -17.90 -16.55 15.51
C THR A 572 -17.34 -17.93 15.93
N GLY A 573 -18.21 -18.88 16.28
CA GLY A 573 -17.80 -20.24 16.63
C GLY A 573 -17.25 -21.01 15.43
N ALA A 574 -17.96 -20.98 14.30
CA ALA A 574 -17.47 -21.59 13.07
C ALA A 574 -16.18 -20.91 12.57
N ALA A 575 -16.11 -19.58 12.67
CA ALA A 575 -14.92 -18.83 12.27
C ALA A 575 -13.65 -19.25 13.03
N ILE A 576 -13.75 -19.46 14.35
CA ILE A 576 -12.64 -19.96 15.18
C ILE A 576 -12.10 -21.29 14.65
N GLU A 577 -12.98 -22.23 14.28
CA GLU A 577 -12.57 -23.53 13.74
C GLU A 577 -11.92 -23.39 12.36
N SER A 578 -12.45 -22.53 11.50
CA SER A 578 -11.87 -22.23 10.19
C SER A 578 -10.46 -21.65 10.30
N TYR A 579 -10.25 -20.65 11.17
CA TYR A 579 -8.91 -20.07 11.39
C TYR A 579 -7.95 -21.05 12.05
N ARG A 580 -8.40 -21.85 13.03
CA ARG A 580 -7.58 -22.93 13.61
C ARG A 580 -7.09 -23.89 12.53
N ARG A 581 -7.97 -24.27 11.60
CA ARG A 581 -7.62 -25.18 10.52
C ARG A 581 -6.58 -24.56 9.56
N ALA A 582 -6.69 -23.28 9.26
CA ALA A 582 -5.67 -22.55 8.50
C ALA A 582 -4.30 -22.56 9.23
N ILE A 583 -4.27 -22.31 10.54
CA ILE A 583 -3.05 -22.32 11.35
C ILE A 583 -2.45 -23.73 11.46
N GLU A 584 -3.28 -24.78 11.52
CA GLU A 584 -2.80 -26.17 11.50
C GLU A 584 -2.05 -26.52 10.20
N LEU A 585 -2.48 -25.94 9.07
CA LEU A 585 -1.85 -26.14 7.76
C LEU A 585 -0.60 -25.25 7.60
N LYS A 586 -0.67 -24.01 8.09
CA LYS A 586 0.41 -23.03 8.03
C LYS A 586 0.50 -22.25 9.36
N PRO A 587 1.32 -22.72 10.32
CA PRO A 587 1.39 -22.15 11.66
C PRO A 587 1.84 -20.69 11.72
N ASP A 588 2.55 -20.20 10.71
CA ASP A 588 3.05 -18.84 10.58
C ASP A 588 2.17 -17.96 9.68
N TYR A 589 0.93 -18.38 9.38
CA TYR A 589 -0.01 -17.57 8.61
C TYR A 589 -0.63 -16.47 9.48
N ALA A 590 0.06 -15.32 9.53
CA ALA A 590 -0.25 -14.19 10.39
C ALA A 590 -1.73 -13.74 10.32
N HIS A 591 -2.35 -13.78 9.13
CA HIS A 591 -3.75 -13.40 8.94
C HIS A 591 -4.73 -14.34 9.68
N ALA A 592 -4.52 -15.65 9.66
CA ALA A 592 -5.34 -16.57 10.46
C ALA A 592 -5.11 -16.36 11.96
N VAL A 593 -3.87 -16.12 12.38
CA VAL A 593 -3.52 -15.90 13.80
C VAL A 593 -4.24 -14.68 14.34
N ILE A 594 -4.18 -13.54 13.65
CA ILE A 594 -4.84 -12.32 14.10
C ILE A 594 -6.37 -12.41 14.05
N ASN A 595 -6.93 -13.05 13.02
CA ASN A 595 -8.39 -13.20 12.92
C ASN A 595 -8.92 -14.18 13.98
N LEU A 596 -8.15 -15.20 14.34
CA LEU A 596 -8.45 -16.06 15.48
C LEU A 596 -8.41 -15.30 16.81
N ALA A 597 -7.38 -14.48 17.04
CA ALA A 597 -7.28 -13.64 18.24
C ALA A 597 -8.46 -12.66 18.35
N ASN A 598 -8.85 -12.04 17.24
CA ASN A 598 -10.02 -11.17 17.14
C ASN A 598 -11.33 -11.92 17.41
N ALA A 599 -11.47 -13.15 16.91
CA ALA A 599 -12.63 -13.98 17.17
C ALA A 599 -12.74 -14.35 18.66
N TYR A 600 -11.63 -14.69 19.32
CA TYR A 600 -11.60 -14.92 20.77
C TYR A 600 -11.94 -13.67 21.58
N ARG A 601 -11.40 -12.51 21.17
CA ARG A 601 -11.74 -11.23 21.81
C ARG A 601 -13.24 -10.97 21.76
N ARG A 602 -13.87 -11.25 20.61
CA ARG A 602 -15.31 -11.06 20.40
C ARG A 602 -16.17 -12.00 21.27
N THR A 603 -15.71 -13.22 21.54
CA THR A 603 -16.44 -14.18 22.41
C THR A 603 -16.16 -13.98 23.90
N GLY A 604 -15.25 -13.06 24.27
CA GLY A 604 -14.84 -12.83 25.65
C GLY A 604 -13.79 -13.82 26.17
N ALA A 605 -13.22 -14.64 25.28
CA ALA A 605 -12.11 -15.55 25.57
C ALA A 605 -10.79 -14.77 25.66
N ALA A 606 -10.62 -14.02 26.74
CA ALA A 606 -9.55 -13.02 26.88
C ALA A 606 -8.15 -13.64 26.91
N GLU A 607 -7.97 -14.80 27.55
CA GLU A 607 -6.66 -15.48 27.64
C GLU A 607 -6.21 -15.97 26.26
N GLU A 608 -7.09 -16.60 25.50
CA GLU A 608 -6.80 -17.10 24.16
C GLU A 608 -6.55 -15.95 23.17
N ALA A 609 -7.28 -14.84 23.31
CA ALA A 609 -7.04 -13.65 22.53
C ALA A 609 -5.65 -13.04 22.82
N ILE A 610 -5.25 -12.89 24.09
CA ILE A 610 -3.92 -12.39 24.48
C ILE A 610 -2.82 -13.26 23.87
N LEU A 611 -2.94 -14.59 23.98
CA LEU A 611 -1.99 -15.53 23.37
C LEU A 611 -1.92 -15.38 21.85
N GLY A 612 -3.07 -15.22 21.18
CA GLY A 612 -3.13 -15.00 19.74
C GLY A 612 -2.44 -13.70 19.30
N TYR A 613 -2.65 -12.59 20.02
CA TYR A 613 -1.95 -11.34 19.75
C TYR A 613 -0.44 -11.44 20.02
N GLN A 614 -0.01 -12.16 21.06
CA GLN A 614 1.41 -12.42 21.32
C GLN A 614 2.05 -13.25 20.21
N GLU A 615 1.38 -14.30 19.73
CA GLU A 615 1.87 -15.12 18.62
C GLU A 615 1.92 -14.31 17.32
N PHE A 616 0.93 -13.45 17.08
CA PHE A 616 0.98 -12.52 15.97
C PHE A 616 2.20 -11.59 16.07
N LEU A 617 2.49 -11.01 17.24
CA LEU A 617 3.69 -10.17 17.44
C LEU A 617 5.00 -10.94 17.34
N ARG A 618 4.99 -12.27 17.47
CA ARG A 618 6.17 -13.10 17.14
C ARG A 618 6.42 -13.15 15.63
N LEU A 619 5.35 -13.11 14.83
CA LEU A 619 5.40 -13.11 13.36
C LEU A 619 5.64 -11.69 12.81
N ASP A 620 5.02 -10.68 13.42
CA ASP A 620 5.17 -9.27 13.08
C ASP A 620 5.45 -8.40 14.33
N PRO A 621 6.73 -8.32 14.76
CA PRO A 621 7.11 -7.59 15.97
C PRO A 621 6.98 -6.07 15.87
N ARG A 622 6.82 -5.51 14.68
CA ARG A 622 6.77 -4.05 14.48
C ARG A 622 5.35 -3.53 14.30
N ASN A 623 4.33 -4.28 14.70
CA ASN A 623 2.93 -3.88 14.50
C ASN A 623 2.39 -3.00 15.64
N ALA A 624 2.45 -1.68 15.48
CA ALA A 624 2.05 -0.73 16.52
C ALA A 624 0.59 -0.91 16.99
N ILE A 625 -0.34 -1.21 16.08
CA ILE A 625 -1.76 -1.40 16.41
C ILE A 625 -1.95 -2.65 17.26
N ILE A 626 -1.26 -3.75 16.95
CA ILE A 626 -1.38 -4.98 17.74
C ILE A 626 -0.73 -4.83 19.11
N HIS A 627 0.42 -4.14 19.21
CA HIS A 627 0.98 -3.76 20.51
C HIS A 627 -0.03 -2.95 21.35
N TYR A 628 -0.72 -1.98 20.74
CA TYR A 628 -1.74 -1.19 21.42
C TYR A 628 -2.96 -2.02 21.86
N GLU A 629 -3.52 -2.86 20.98
CA GLU A 629 -4.70 -3.69 21.31
C GLU A 629 -4.37 -4.75 22.36
N LEU A 630 -3.19 -5.39 22.29
CA LEU A 630 -2.72 -6.31 23.32
C LEU A 630 -2.57 -5.61 24.68
N ALA A 631 -1.99 -4.41 24.70
CA ALA A 631 -1.85 -3.67 25.94
C ALA A 631 -3.20 -3.34 26.59
N ARG A 632 -4.21 -2.95 25.80
CA ARG A 632 -5.57 -2.71 26.32
C ARG A 632 -6.15 -3.96 26.98
N MET A 633 -5.96 -5.12 26.36
CA MET A 633 -6.40 -6.39 26.93
C MET A 633 -5.66 -6.73 28.22
N LEU A 634 -4.35 -6.47 28.29
CA LEU A 634 -3.55 -6.65 29.51
C LEU A 634 -4.02 -5.72 30.64
N VAL A 635 -4.40 -4.48 30.34
CA VAL A 635 -5.01 -3.57 31.34
C VAL A 635 -6.30 -4.16 31.90
N ASP A 636 -7.20 -4.62 31.02
CA ASP A 636 -8.49 -5.22 31.44
C ASP A 636 -8.28 -6.51 32.25
N HIS A 637 -7.18 -7.22 32.01
CA HIS A 637 -6.78 -8.43 32.75
C HIS A 637 -5.93 -8.15 34.00
N GLY A 638 -5.60 -6.88 34.27
CA GLY A 638 -4.85 -6.44 35.45
C GLY A 638 -3.32 -6.51 35.34
N ASP A 639 -2.77 -6.92 34.19
CA ASP A 639 -1.33 -6.90 33.93
C ASP A 639 -0.88 -5.50 33.45
N LEU A 640 -0.74 -4.60 34.41
CA LEU A 640 -0.33 -3.23 34.14
C LEU A 640 1.13 -3.12 33.71
N GLU A 641 1.98 -4.11 33.99
CA GLU A 641 3.41 -4.08 33.65
C GLU A 641 3.60 -4.44 32.17
N GLY A 642 3.02 -5.56 31.74
CA GLY A 642 2.99 -5.93 30.32
C GLY A 642 2.28 -4.89 29.46
N ALA A 643 1.17 -4.31 29.95
CA ALA A 643 0.49 -3.23 29.23
C ALA A 643 1.40 -2.02 28.98
N GLU A 644 2.17 -1.59 29.97
CA GLU A 644 3.09 -0.45 29.84
C GLU A 644 4.22 -0.74 28.85
N GLU A 645 4.73 -1.98 28.82
CA GLU A 645 5.73 -2.41 27.85
C GLU A 645 5.21 -2.32 26.42
N HIS A 646 4.08 -2.95 26.13
CA HIS A 646 3.50 -2.93 24.79
C HIS A 646 3.05 -1.53 24.36
N LEU A 647 2.54 -0.68 25.27
CA LEU A 647 2.20 0.70 24.94
C LEU A 647 3.43 1.55 24.60
N ARG A 648 4.56 1.32 25.28
CA ARG A 648 5.82 2.01 24.95
C ARG A 648 6.31 1.61 23.58
N GLU A 649 6.22 0.33 23.25
CA GLU A 649 6.58 -0.16 21.92
C GLU A 649 5.65 0.41 20.85
N ALA A 650 4.33 0.42 21.09
CA ALA A 650 3.35 1.02 20.17
C ALA A 650 3.66 2.51 19.90
N ALA A 651 3.95 3.30 20.94
CA ALA A 651 4.30 4.71 20.81
C ALA A 651 5.67 4.94 20.16
N ALA A 652 6.62 4.00 20.31
CA ALA A 652 7.92 4.08 19.64
C ALA A 652 7.82 3.74 18.14
N LEU A 653 6.99 2.76 17.80
CA LEU A 653 6.73 2.32 16.44
C LEU A 653 5.87 3.30 15.65
N SER A 654 4.92 3.97 16.31
CA SER A 654 4.00 4.97 15.72
C SER A 654 3.92 6.20 16.64
N PRO A 655 4.86 7.15 16.53
CA PRO A 655 4.90 8.36 17.37
C PRO A 655 3.65 9.25 17.26
N GLU A 656 2.93 9.15 16.15
CA GLU A 656 1.66 9.84 15.88
C GLU A 656 0.43 9.19 16.55
N MET A 657 0.57 7.98 17.12
CA MET A 657 -0.52 7.27 17.79
C MET A 657 -0.80 7.85 19.19
N GLY A 658 -1.44 9.02 19.24
CA GLY A 658 -1.85 9.67 20.48
C GLY A 658 -2.66 8.76 21.41
N ALA A 659 -3.45 7.83 20.85
CA ALA A 659 -4.22 6.85 21.60
C ALA A 659 -3.36 5.92 22.48
N ALA A 660 -2.15 5.55 22.04
CA ALA A 660 -1.22 4.75 22.84
C ALA A 660 -0.73 5.56 24.06
N VAL A 661 -0.38 6.83 23.85
CA VAL A 661 0.07 7.75 24.92
C VAL A 661 -1.05 8.02 25.93
N VAL A 662 -2.30 8.18 25.47
CA VAL A 662 -3.47 8.26 26.38
C VAL A 662 -3.61 6.99 27.22
N SER A 663 -3.46 5.81 26.62
CA SER A 663 -3.51 4.54 27.37
C SER A 663 -2.35 4.43 28.38
N GLN A 664 -1.15 4.92 28.08
CA GLN A 664 -0.06 4.99 29.07
C GLN A 664 -0.44 5.88 30.26
N GLY A 665 -1.04 7.04 29.98
CA GLY A 665 -1.55 7.93 31.01
C GLY A 665 -2.62 7.26 31.87
N ALA A 666 -3.51 6.47 31.27
CA ALA A 666 -4.52 5.69 31.99
C ALA A 666 -3.88 4.60 32.87
N VAL A 667 -2.84 3.90 32.40
CA VAL A 667 -2.08 2.95 33.22
C VAL A 667 -1.39 3.65 34.41
N ALA A 668 -0.82 4.83 34.19
CA ALA A 668 -0.24 5.66 35.25
C ALA A 668 -1.30 6.07 36.30
N LEU A 669 -2.52 6.43 35.87
CA LEU A 669 -3.65 6.70 36.77
C LEU A 669 -4.02 5.47 37.62
N LEU A 670 -4.10 4.28 37.00
CA LEU A 670 -4.40 3.04 37.73
C LEU A 670 -3.33 2.74 38.79
N ARG A 671 -2.08 3.13 38.56
CA ARG A 671 -0.98 3.07 39.53
C ARG A 671 -0.91 4.25 40.50
N SER A 672 -1.88 5.18 40.44
CA SER A 672 -1.94 6.41 41.23
C SER A 672 -0.77 7.39 41.01
N ASP A 673 -0.06 7.29 39.88
CA ASP A 673 0.94 8.26 39.46
C ASP A 673 0.28 9.42 38.69
N LEU A 674 -0.31 10.33 39.46
CA LEU A 674 -1.08 11.45 38.92
C LEU A 674 -0.22 12.48 38.19
N ALA A 675 1.10 12.51 38.43
CA ALA A 675 2.00 13.46 37.79
C ALA A 675 2.32 13.00 36.37
N THR A 676 2.76 11.75 36.24
CA THR A 676 3.05 11.13 34.94
C THR A 676 1.79 11.04 34.08
N ALA A 677 0.65 10.67 34.67
CA ALA A 677 -0.62 10.64 33.94
C ALA A 677 -0.98 11.98 33.29
N ALA A 678 -0.86 13.09 34.05
CA ALA A 678 -1.17 14.42 33.52
C ALA A 678 -0.23 14.81 32.36
N GLN A 679 1.06 14.53 32.50
CA GLN A 679 2.05 14.80 31.46
C GLN A 679 1.73 14.02 30.19
N LEU A 680 1.43 12.73 30.30
CA LEU A 680 1.10 11.87 29.15
C LEU A 680 -0.17 12.32 28.43
N PHE A 681 -1.21 12.77 29.15
CA PHE A 681 -2.41 13.30 28.49
C PHE A 681 -2.13 14.63 27.76
N GLU A 682 -1.29 15.51 28.32
CA GLU A 682 -0.89 16.76 27.65
C GLU A 682 0.00 16.50 26.43
N GLU A 683 0.89 15.51 26.51
CA GLU A 683 1.71 15.04 25.39
C GLU A 683 0.84 14.45 24.28
N ALA A 684 -0.12 13.59 24.62
CA ALA A 684 -1.04 13.01 23.65
C ALA A 684 -1.83 14.08 22.89
N LEU A 685 -2.22 15.17 23.54
CA LEU A 685 -2.89 16.31 22.91
C LEU A 685 -1.96 17.17 22.03
N THR A 686 -0.65 17.11 22.26
CA THR A 686 0.35 17.76 21.40
C THR A 686 0.55 16.94 20.11
N ILE A 687 0.51 15.61 20.23
CA ILE A 687 0.61 14.68 19.11
C ILE A 687 -0.67 14.72 18.27
N GLN A 688 -1.81 14.53 18.93
CA GLN A 688 -3.13 14.46 18.31
C GLN A 688 -4.12 15.33 19.11
N PRO A 689 -4.40 16.57 18.66
CA PRO A 689 -5.27 17.51 19.38
C PRO A 689 -6.71 17.03 19.62
N ASP A 690 -7.19 16.10 18.80
CA ASP A 690 -8.52 15.50 18.87
C ASP A 690 -8.52 14.08 19.44
N VAL A 691 -7.44 13.63 20.08
CA VAL A 691 -7.38 12.27 20.64
C VAL A 691 -8.46 12.08 21.73
N ARG A 692 -9.20 10.97 21.61
CA ARG A 692 -10.28 10.66 22.56
C ARG A 692 -9.75 10.46 23.98
N LEU A 693 -10.57 10.83 24.96
CA LEU A 693 -10.39 10.60 26.39
C LEU A 693 -9.25 11.39 27.05
N ALA A 694 -8.39 12.11 26.33
CA ALA A 694 -7.31 12.88 26.94
C ALA A 694 -7.83 14.03 27.80
N HIS A 695 -8.72 14.88 27.25
CA HIS A 695 -9.31 15.97 28.04
C HIS A 695 -10.23 15.41 29.13
N PHE A 696 -10.99 14.33 28.85
CA PHE A 696 -11.77 13.64 29.88
C PHE A 696 -10.92 13.18 31.07
N ASN A 697 -9.77 12.54 30.83
CA ASN A 697 -8.89 12.06 31.90
C ASN A 697 -8.20 13.22 32.65
N LEU A 698 -7.84 14.30 31.96
CA LEU A 698 -7.36 15.54 32.60
C LEU A 698 -8.43 16.18 33.49
N ALA A 699 -9.70 16.12 33.09
CA ALA A 699 -10.82 16.59 33.90
C ALA A 699 -10.98 15.75 35.18
N LEU A 700 -10.90 14.42 35.07
CA LEU A 700 -10.92 13.52 36.23
C LEU A 700 -9.75 13.79 37.19
N LEU A 701 -8.55 14.03 36.66
CA LEU A 701 -7.39 14.44 37.45
C LEU A 701 -7.60 15.78 38.18
N ALA A 702 -8.18 16.76 37.50
CA ALA A 702 -8.51 18.05 38.09
C ALA A 702 -9.59 17.90 39.19
N GLU A 703 -10.62 17.08 39.01
CA GLU A 703 -11.58 16.74 40.07
C GLU A 703 -10.89 16.09 41.27
N GLN A 704 -9.98 15.13 41.05
CA GLN A 704 -9.24 14.45 42.12
C GLN A 704 -8.32 15.41 42.89
N ARG A 705 -7.77 16.43 42.23
CA ARG A 705 -6.96 17.51 42.84
C ARG A 705 -7.82 18.58 43.53
N GLY A 706 -9.15 18.51 43.41
CA GLY A 706 -10.06 19.50 43.98
C GLY A 706 -10.11 20.82 43.20
N ASP A 707 -9.83 20.79 41.89
CA ASP A 707 -9.92 21.93 40.97
C ASP A 707 -11.10 21.77 39.99
N PRO A 708 -12.34 21.99 40.46
CA PRO A 708 -13.54 21.72 39.68
C PRO A 708 -13.73 22.69 38.50
N ARG A 709 -13.07 23.86 38.49
CA ARG A 709 -13.19 24.81 37.38
C ARG A 709 -12.39 24.31 36.17
N THR A 710 -11.13 23.94 36.40
CA THR A 710 -10.29 23.33 35.37
C THR A 710 -10.90 22.03 34.84
N ALA A 711 -11.53 21.23 35.71
CA ALA A 711 -12.25 20.03 35.28
C ALA A 711 -13.43 20.33 34.33
N VAL A 712 -14.24 21.36 34.62
CA VAL A 712 -15.32 21.79 33.72
C VAL A 712 -14.78 22.22 32.35
N ASP A 713 -13.68 22.98 32.33
CA ASP A 713 -13.07 23.44 31.08
C ASP A 713 -12.57 22.27 30.24
N PHE A 714 -11.94 21.26 30.86
CA PHE A 714 -11.51 20.06 30.16
C PHE A 714 -12.68 19.20 29.66
N TYR A 715 -13.74 19.02 30.45
CA TYR A 715 -14.94 18.31 29.96
C TYR A 715 -15.57 19.01 28.77
N ARG A 716 -15.62 20.35 28.75
CA ARG A 716 -16.12 21.11 27.60
C ARG A 716 -15.24 20.91 26.37
N ARG A 717 -13.91 20.98 26.53
CA ARG A 717 -12.97 20.72 25.43
C ARG A 717 -13.13 19.31 24.87
N GLU A 718 -13.32 18.30 25.72
CA GLU A 718 -13.61 16.93 25.25
C GLU A 718 -14.90 16.90 24.42
N LEU A 719 -15.96 17.61 24.84
CA LEU A 719 -17.23 17.66 24.10
C LEU A 719 -17.19 18.49 22.82
N ASP A 720 -16.29 19.48 22.74
CA ASP A 720 -16.08 20.27 21.52
C ASP A 720 -15.54 19.39 20.37
N VAL A 721 -14.71 18.38 20.70
CA VAL A 721 -14.17 17.41 19.72
C VAL A 721 -14.97 16.11 19.64
N HIS A 722 -15.50 15.62 20.78
CA HIS A 722 -16.22 14.36 20.90
C HIS A 722 -17.63 14.56 21.49
N PRO A 723 -18.57 15.16 20.74
CA PRO A 723 -19.88 15.57 21.25
C PRO A 723 -20.78 14.40 21.68
N GLN A 724 -20.50 13.19 21.21
CA GLN A 724 -21.30 11.98 21.49
C GLN A 724 -20.87 11.23 22.75
N SER A 725 -20.11 11.85 23.66
CA SER A 725 -19.66 11.19 24.89
C SER A 725 -20.65 11.37 26.04
N TYR A 726 -21.58 10.44 26.20
CA TYR A 726 -22.55 10.47 27.29
C TYR A 726 -21.90 10.48 28.68
N ARG A 727 -20.75 9.81 28.86
CA ARG A 727 -20.03 9.76 30.15
C ARG A 727 -19.43 11.12 30.53
N VAL A 728 -18.92 11.86 29.54
CA VAL A 728 -18.40 13.22 29.73
C VAL A 728 -19.56 14.16 30.10
N GLN A 729 -20.67 14.08 29.35
CA GLN A 729 -21.89 14.85 29.63
C GLN A 729 -22.41 14.61 31.05
N PHE A 730 -22.49 13.35 31.46
CA PHE A 730 -22.90 12.98 32.82
C PHE A 730 -21.96 13.55 33.89
N ASN A 731 -20.65 13.40 33.72
CA ASN A 731 -19.66 13.89 34.68
C ASN A 731 -19.66 15.41 34.78
N LEU A 732 -19.77 16.11 33.64
CA LEU A 732 -19.92 17.56 33.58
C LEU A 732 -21.19 17.99 34.33
N GLY A 733 -22.32 17.35 34.05
CA GLY A 733 -23.59 17.66 34.71
C GLY A 733 -23.54 17.49 36.23
N ARG A 734 -22.96 16.38 36.71
CA ARG A 734 -22.70 16.14 38.14
C ARG A 734 -21.81 17.22 38.76
N LEU A 735 -20.75 17.60 38.06
CA LEU A 735 -19.80 18.61 38.54
C LEU A 735 -20.42 20.01 38.60
N LEU A 736 -21.19 20.40 37.58
CA LEU A 736 -21.93 21.66 37.55
C LEU A 736 -22.97 21.75 38.68
N ASP A 737 -23.68 20.66 38.98
CA ASP A 737 -24.61 20.60 40.12
C ASP A 737 -23.88 20.89 41.44
N SER A 738 -22.69 20.30 41.62
CA SER A 738 -21.86 20.53 42.81
C SER A 738 -21.33 21.96 42.92
N LEU A 739 -21.16 22.65 41.79
CA LEU A 739 -20.76 24.06 41.71
C LEU A 739 -21.94 25.03 41.84
N GLY A 740 -23.17 24.52 41.89
CA GLY A 740 -24.40 25.31 42.01
C GLY A 740 -24.98 25.79 40.68
N ASP A 741 -24.39 25.43 39.54
CA ASP A 741 -24.97 25.68 38.21
C ASP A 741 -26.01 24.61 37.88
N ARG A 742 -27.17 24.76 38.49
CA ARG A 742 -28.28 23.80 38.35
C ARG A 742 -28.90 23.80 36.94
N TYR A 743 -28.69 24.86 36.16
CA TYR A 743 -29.19 24.96 34.78
C TYR A 743 -28.28 24.21 33.82
N GLY A 744 -26.98 24.50 33.83
CA GLY A 744 -26.02 23.72 33.04
C GLY A 744 -25.98 22.24 33.44
N ALA A 745 -26.18 21.94 34.72
CA ALA A 745 -26.26 20.55 35.19
C ALA A 745 -27.40 19.75 34.54
N ALA A 746 -28.61 20.32 34.50
CA ALA A 746 -29.77 19.66 33.91
C ALA A 746 -29.60 19.45 32.40
N GLU A 747 -29.08 20.46 31.70
CA GLU A 747 -28.82 20.39 30.25
C GLU A 747 -27.81 19.29 29.90
N ALA A 748 -26.66 19.24 30.59
CA ALA A 748 -25.65 18.21 30.36
C ALA A 748 -26.16 16.80 30.70
N LEU A 749 -26.96 16.66 31.77
CA LEU A 749 -27.58 15.38 32.13
C LEU A 749 -28.64 14.93 31.12
N GLU A 750 -29.39 15.87 30.54
CA GLU A 750 -30.36 15.60 29.47
C GLU A 750 -29.64 15.11 28.20
N GLN A 751 -28.60 15.82 27.76
CA GLN A 751 -27.75 15.38 26.64
C GLN A 751 -27.14 13.99 26.89
N SER A 752 -26.72 13.69 28.12
CA SER A 752 -26.20 12.36 28.45
C SER A 752 -27.21 11.24 28.20
N ILE A 753 -28.48 11.42 28.55
CA ILE A 753 -29.51 10.38 28.37
C ILE A 753 -30.09 10.38 26.95
N GLU A 754 -30.01 11.49 26.22
CA GLU A 754 -30.33 11.52 24.79
C GLU A 754 -29.32 10.70 23.98
N ILE A 755 -28.03 10.82 24.30
CA ILE A 755 -26.96 10.04 23.68
C ILE A 755 -27.06 8.56 24.08
N ASN A 756 -27.33 8.28 25.36
CA ASN A 756 -27.51 6.90 25.85
C ASN A 756 -28.80 6.76 26.69
N PRO A 757 -29.93 6.43 26.07
CA PRO A 757 -31.22 6.25 26.76
C PRO A 757 -31.26 5.06 27.73
N GLU A 758 -30.31 4.12 27.64
CA GLU A 758 -30.24 2.97 28.55
C GLU A 758 -29.43 3.27 29.82
N PHE A 759 -28.86 4.48 29.92
CA PHE A 759 -28.05 4.87 31.07
C PHE A 759 -28.93 5.24 32.29
N ALA A 760 -29.29 4.22 33.08
CA ALA A 760 -30.17 4.35 34.26
C ALA A 760 -29.72 5.44 35.26
N VAL A 761 -28.40 5.55 35.50
CA VAL A 761 -27.84 6.53 36.44
C VAL A 761 -28.08 7.96 35.95
N GLY A 762 -27.94 8.24 34.65
CA GLY A 762 -28.21 9.56 34.08
C GLY A 762 -29.64 10.02 34.35
N HIS A 763 -30.61 9.10 34.23
CA HIS A 763 -32.01 9.37 34.51
C HIS A 763 -32.25 9.77 35.98
N PHE A 764 -31.60 9.09 36.93
CA PHE A 764 -31.71 9.45 38.35
C PHE A 764 -31.13 10.82 38.67
N PHE A 765 -29.99 11.18 38.09
CA PHE A 765 -29.36 12.47 38.33
C PHE A 765 -30.13 13.62 37.68
N LEU A 766 -30.69 13.43 36.49
CA LEU A 766 -31.57 14.44 35.87
C LEU A 766 -32.84 14.63 36.69
N ALA A 767 -33.47 13.53 37.13
CA ALA A 767 -34.63 13.59 38.02
C ALA A 767 -34.30 14.37 39.31
N LYS A 768 -33.16 14.08 39.95
CA LYS A 768 -32.68 14.84 41.12
C LYS A 768 -32.54 16.33 40.82
N SER A 769 -31.90 16.69 39.71
CA SER A 769 -31.68 18.09 39.34
C SER A 769 -33.00 18.88 39.21
N LEU A 770 -34.01 18.27 38.58
CA LEU A 770 -35.36 18.84 38.45
C LEU A 770 -36.06 19.01 39.81
N VAL A 771 -35.93 18.01 40.71
CA VAL A 771 -36.49 18.05 42.07
C VAL A 771 -35.85 19.13 42.92
N ASP A 772 -34.53 19.29 42.85
CA ASP A 772 -33.79 20.29 43.62
C ASP A 772 -34.15 21.72 43.21
N ARG A 773 -34.59 21.90 41.96
CA ARG A 773 -35.11 23.17 41.42
C ARG A 773 -36.60 23.35 41.64
N ASN A 774 -37.29 22.29 42.05
CA ASN A 774 -38.75 22.25 42.17
C ASN A 774 -39.47 22.60 40.84
N GLU A 775 -38.93 22.09 39.74
CA GLU A 775 -39.41 22.31 38.38
C GLU A 775 -39.74 20.98 37.70
N GLN A 776 -40.74 20.96 36.81
CA GLN A 776 -41.10 19.80 35.99
C GLN A 776 -41.21 18.47 36.76
N LEU A 777 -41.86 18.50 37.93
CA LEU A 777 -41.94 17.35 38.85
C LEU A 777 -42.55 16.09 38.21
N ASP A 778 -43.48 16.24 37.26
CA ASP A 778 -44.06 15.11 36.51
C ASP A 778 -43.00 14.41 35.63
N ARG A 779 -42.11 15.18 34.98
CA ARG A 779 -41.00 14.63 34.20
C ARG A 779 -39.96 13.97 35.10
N ALA A 780 -39.70 14.53 36.28
CA ALA A 780 -38.81 13.92 37.26
C ALA A 780 -39.32 12.55 37.75
N ILE A 781 -40.64 12.38 37.90
CA ILE A 781 -41.27 11.07 38.20
C ILE A 781 -41.00 10.07 37.08
N GLU A 782 -41.21 10.48 35.82
CA GLU A 782 -41.00 9.63 34.66
C GLU A 782 -39.54 9.15 34.58
N LEU A 783 -38.58 10.07 34.68
CA LEU A 783 -37.15 9.77 34.65
C LEU A 783 -36.75 8.81 35.78
N ALA A 784 -37.21 9.05 37.01
CA ALA A 784 -36.92 8.15 38.13
C ALA A 784 -37.49 6.74 37.93
N ARG A 785 -38.66 6.61 37.27
CA ARG A 785 -39.23 5.30 36.92
C ARG A 785 -38.46 4.59 35.81
N ILE A 786 -38.06 5.33 34.77
CA ILE A 786 -37.22 4.79 33.68
C ILE A 786 -35.92 4.22 34.26
N GLY A 787 -35.22 4.99 35.12
CA GLY A 787 -34.00 4.51 35.76
C GLY A 787 -34.21 3.24 36.58
N LEU A 788 -35.31 3.14 37.35
CA LEU A 788 -35.66 1.93 38.11
C LEU A 788 -36.04 0.74 37.22
N GLN A 789 -36.57 0.98 36.03
CA GLN A 789 -36.93 -0.06 35.08
C GLN A 789 -35.71 -0.60 34.33
N LEU A 790 -34.78 0.30 33.97
CA LEU A 790 -33.53 -0.04 33.27
C LEU A 790 -32.58 -0.83 34.18
N ASP A 791 -32.45 -0.44 35.46
CA ASP A 791 -31.59 -1.15 36.43
C ASP A 791 -32.26 -1.29 37.81
N PRO A 792 -33.20 -2.26 37.97
CA PRO A 792 -33.93 -2.46 39.22
C PRO A 792 -33.05 -2.93 40.39
N GLY A 793 -31.89 -3.51 40.09
CA GLY A 793 -30.96 -4.09 41.06
C GLY A 793 -29.81 -3.16 41.47
N SER A 794 -29.76 -1.95 40.92
CA SER A 794 -28.68 -0.98 41.13
C SER A 794 -28.50 -0.58 42.59
N ASP A 795 -27.26 -0.33 43.00
CA ASP A 795 -26.96 0.39 44.25
C ASP A 795 -27.59 1.80 44.28
N MET A 796 -27.98 2.32 43.11
CA MET A 796 -28.67 3.60 42.95
C MET A 796 -30.20 3.49 42.93
N ALA A 797 -30.79 2.30 42.94
CA ALA A 797 -32.24 2.12 43.02
C ALA A 797 -32.87 2.77 44.28
N PRO A 798 -32.23 2.75 45.47
CA PRO A 798 -32.71 3.50 46.62
C PRO A 798 -32.82 5.01 46.37
N MET A 799 -31.95 5.59 45.53
CA MET A 799 -32.02 7.00 45.14
C MET A 799 -33.26 7.27 44.28
N GLY A 800 -33.55 6.41 43.30
CA GLY A 800 -34.76 6.53 42.47
C GLY A 800 -36.05 6.48 43.32
N HIS A 801 -36.12 5.54 44.26
CA HIS A 801 -37.23 5.44 45.22
C HIS A 801 -37.33 6.67 46.13
N TYR A 802 -36.21 7.16 46.66
CA TYR A 802 -36.17 8.38 47.47
C TYR A 802 -36.68 9.60 46.69
N LEU A 803 -36.25 9.78 45.44
CA LEU A 803 -36.70 10.87 44.58
C LEU A 803 -38.21 10.82 44.36
N LEU A 804 -38.77 9.64 44.04
CA LEU A 804 -40.22 9.47 43.89
C LEU A 804 -40.96 9.82 45.18
N ALA A 805 -40.46 9.38 46.34
CA ALA A 805 -41.07 9.68 47.63
C ALA A 805 -41.04 11.18 47.97
N ASP A 806 -39.93 11.87 47.70
CA ASP A 806 -39.82 13.33 47.90
C ASP A 806 -40.79 14.09 46.96
N ILE A 807 -40.81 13.73 45.68
CA ILE A 807 -41.71 14.38 44.69
C ILE A 807 -43.17 14.22 45.12
N TYR A 808 -43.62 13.01 45.45
CA TYR A 808 -45.00 12.78 45.87
C TYR A 808 -45.36 13.50 47.18
N THR A 809 -44.39 13.66 48.08
CA THR A 809 -44.58 14.47 49.30
C THR A 809 -44.83 15.94 48.94
N ARG A 810 -44.05 16.51 48.02
CA ARG A 810 -44.20 17.89 47.55
C ARG A 810 -45.51 18.13 46.80
N LEU A 811 -46.02 17.12 46.10
CA LEU A 811 -47.30 17.16 45.38
C LEU A 811 -48.52 16.91 46.28
N GLY A 812 -48.33 16.66 47.60
CA GLY A 812 -49.42 16.38 48.52
C GLY A 812 -50.06 15.00 48.34
N GLN A 813 -49.30 14.01 47.87
CA GLN A 813 -49.72 12.63 47.61
C GLN A 813 -49.07 11.65 48.61
N PRO A 814 -49.49 11.63 49.89
CA PRO A 814 -48.79 10.92 50.96
C PRO A 814 -48.84 9.39 50.84
N GLU A 815 -49.85 8.83 50.17
CA GLU A 815 -49.93 7.37 49.95
C GLU A 815 -48.93 6.90 48.89
N ASP A 816 -48.74 7.66 47.82
CA ASP A 816 -47.74 7.36 46.78
C ASP A 816 -46.32 7.61 47.28
N ALA A 817 -46.12 8.64 48.12
CA ALA A 817 -44.86 8.85 48.82
C ALA A 817 -44.48 7.65 49.71
N ARG A 818 -45.45 7.10 50.46
CA ARG A 818 -45.22 5.93 51.33
C ARG A 818 -44.93 4.65 50.54
N ARG A 819 -45.56 4.48 49.38
CA ARG A 819 -45.32 3.34 48.48
C ARG A 819 -43.93 3.33 47.87
N ASN A 820 -43.39 4.51 47.56
CA ASN A 820 -42.09 4.68 46.93
C ASN A 820 -40.95 4.95 47.93
N SER A 821 -41.25 5.09 49.23
CA SER A 821 -40.22 5.27 50.25
C SER A 821 -39.31 4.03 50.29
N PRO A 822 -37.96 4.19 50.31
CA PRO A 822 -37.06 3.06 50.39
C PRO A 822 -37.39 2.24 51.66
N ARG A 823 -37.79 0.98 51.47
CA ARG A 823 -38.03 0.09 52.60
C ARG A 823 -36.69 -0.17 53.27
N PRO A 824 -36.58 -0.09 54.61
CA PRO A 824 -35.37 -0.54 55.27
C PRO A 824 -35.12 -1.98 54.84
N ALA A 825 -33.90 -2.28 54.37
CA ALA A 825 -33.49 -3.65 54.13
C ALA A 825 -33.89 -4.48 55.35
N PRO A 826 -34.47 -5.68 55.18
CA PRO A 826 -34.85 -6.49 56.32
C PRO A 826 -33.61 -6.65 57.20
N TRP A 827 -33.70 -6.16 58.43
CA TRP A 827 -32.73 -6.49 59.46
C TRP A 827 -32.68 -8.01 59.52
N ASN A 828 -31.51 -8.60 59.24
CA ASN A 828 -31.23 -9.99 59.53
C ASN A 828 -31.39 -10.19 61.06
N ALA A 829 -32.61 -10.48 61.48
CA ALA A 829 -32.89 -11.17 62.73
C ALA A 829 -32.70 -12.66 62.44
N GLY A 830 -31.44 -13.10 62.55
CA GLY A 830 -31.01 -14.46 62.38
C GLY A 830 -29.67 -14.66 63.08
N VAL A 831 -29.69 -14.58 64.41
CA VAL A 831 -28.81 -15.39 65.24
C VAL A 831 -29.63 -16.64 65.56
N ASP A 832 -29.32 -17.72 64.87
CA ASP A 832 -28.92 -19.00 65.48
C ASP A 832 -28.01 -19.75 64.49
#